data_AF-A0A8X8Z6Z3-F1
#
_entry.id   AF-A0A8X8Z6Z3-F1
#
_cell.length_a   1.000
_cell.length_b   1.000
_cell.length_c   1.000
_cell.angle_alpha   90.00
_cell.angle_beta   90.00
_cell.angle_gamma   90.00
#
_symmetry.space_group_name_H-M   'P 1'
#
loop_
_entity.id
_entity.type
_entity.pdbx_description
1 polymer ?
#
loop_
_entity_poly.entity_id
_entity_poly.type
_entity_poly.pdbx_seq_one_letter_code
_entity_poly.pdbx_strand_id
1 'polypeptide(L)'
;MERRIHLLQHPYILLFFLALSFIMMDPFGMSPIAGRDFRPVRNDIAPYKQVMKSWPWDDRSRLGLGNLLFKNETFGPESLEFDPSGRGPYSGLADGRIVRWMGEDVGWETFALVSPNWTEKVCVQGVDSTTKKQWKVEAECGRPLGLRFDVKSGDLYIADAYYGVMVVGGQGGLATPLATHVDGQPILFANDLDIHQNGSIFFTDSSTRYNRVDHFFILLEGESTGRILRYDPPTKTTHVVHGGLAFPNGVQLSKDQSFLFYTETTNCRIMKYFLEGPKSGKVEVAANLPGFPDNVRISERGDFWVAIDCCRTAVQEILIHYPWMRSLYFRLPVPMKYLAESAGTPMYTMVVRLNGEGEILDVLDDRKGKVMKLVSEVREIDGKLWIGTVAHNHIAMLPYTLFAPSNFADFSPNSIGRVRSFCSESVRRECLNYDVVIVGAGPAGLSAAIRLKQLCKENDVDLSVCVVEKGAEVGAHILSGNVFEPRALDELLPNWKQEEAPIYVPVSSDKFWLLSKTRAFSLPSPFDNRGNYVISLSQLVRWLGLKAEELGVEIYPGFAASEILYDSTDKVVGIATNDMGVAKDGSKKDIFQPGHVTLFAEGCRGSLSEKVISKYNLREKGHGQHQTYALGIKEVWEINEDKHHPGSVLHTIGWPLDPKTYGGSFLYHMKDKQVALGFVVALNYSNPYLNPYEEFQKFKHHPAIQPLLEGGTVLEYGARTLNEGGYQSIPYPVFPGGAIIGCSAGFLNVPKIKGSHTAMKSGMLAAESAFRAVREGSSLEAFWDSLRSSWVWKELHSARNYRPAFDYGLYPGLALSALEHYIMKGRSPWTLKHGKPDHEATDEAQKWNPIEYPKPDGVISFDVPTSLYRSSTNHDHNQPAHLRLRDPKIPELVNLPVYAAPESRYCPARVYEYTADENGHQKLQINAQNCLHCKACDIKDPKQNIEWTVPEGGGGPGYTVM
;
A
#
# COMPACT_ATOMS: atom_id res chain seq x y z
N MET A 1 -40.80 -49.47 -43.20
CA MET A 1 -39.94 -48.32 -42.83
C MET A 1 -40.74 -47.45 -41.88
N GLU A 2 -40.71 -47.73 -40.57
CA GLU A 2 -41.35 -46.88 -39.55
C GLU A 2 -40.86 -47.31 -38.16
N ARG A 3 -39.97 -46.53 -37.54
CA ARG A 3 -39.65 -46.64 -36.11
C ARG A 3 -40.41 -45.54 -35.38
N ARG A 4 -41.54 -45.87 -34.75
CA ARG A 4 -42.13 -44.99 -33.74
C ARG A 4 -41.23 -45.01 -32.50
N ILE A 5 -40.63 -43.87 -32.18
CA ILE A 5 -39.72 -43.73 -31.03
C ILE A 5 -40.58 -43.54 -29.77
N HIS A 6 -40.60 -44.54 -28.88
CA HIS A 6 -41.23 -44.44 -27.56
C HIS A 6 -40.38 -43.61 -26.58
N LEU A 7 -40.35 -42.28 -26.78
CA LEU A 7 -39.62 -41.34 -25.92
C LEU A 7 -40.08 -41.35 -24.45
N LEU A 8 -41.29 -41.83 -24.17
CA LEU A 8 -41.90 -41.89 -22.83
C LEU A 8 -41.56 -43.14 -22.00
N GLN A 9 -40.84 -44.13 -22.55
CA GLN A 9 -40.49 -45.36 -21.82
C GLN A 9 -39.19 -45.27 -21.00
N HIS A 10 -38.45 -44.17 -21.07
CA HIS A 10 -37.26 -43.97 -20.24
C HIS A 10 -37.66 -43.42 -18.86
N PRO A 11 -37.39 -44.13 -17.75
CA PRO A 11 -37.83 -43.71 -16.41
C PRO A 11 -37.26 -42.34 -16.02
N TYR A 12 -36.05 -42.00 -16.48
CA TYR A 12 -35.43 -40.70 -16.25
C TYR A 12 -36.16 -39.53 -16.93
N ILE A 13 -36.77 -39.74 -18.10
CA ILE A 13 -37.55 -38.70 -18.79
C ILE A 13 -38.86 -38.45 -18.06
N LEU A 14 -39.55 -39.51 -17.62
CA LEU A 14 -40.76 -39.39 -16.81
C LEU A 14 -40.48 -38.71 -15.46
N LEU A 15 -39.40 -39.11 -14.77
CA LEU A 15 -38.95 -38.47 -13.53
C LEU A 15 -38.60 -36.99 -13.73
N PHE A 16 -37.95 -36.63 -14.84
CA PHE A 16 -37.65 -35.25 -15.17
C PHE A 16 -38.93 -34.41 -15.37
N PHE A 17 -39.91 -34.90 -16.13
CA PHE A 17 -41.19 -34.19 -16.30
C PHE A 17 -42.02 -34.11 -15.01
N LEU A 18 -41.98 -35.15 -14.16
CA LEU A 18 -42.62 -35.11 -12.84
C LEU A 18 -41.96 -34.08 -11.91
N ALA A 19 -40.62 -34.03 -11.88
CA ALA A 19 -39.88 -33.03 -11.11
C ALA A 19 -40.13 -31.60 -11.63
N LEU A 20 -40.14 -31.42 -12.95
CA LEU A 20 -40.43 -30.12 -13.58
C LEU A 20 -41.88 -29.66 -13.29
N SER A 21 -42.85 -30.57 -13.36
CA SER A 21 -44.24 -30.33 -12.96
C SER A 21 -44.34 -29.91 -11.49
N PHE A 22 -43.66 -30.65 -10.60
CA PHE A 22 -43.64 -30.38 -9.16
C PHE A 22 -43.06 -28.99 -8.83
N ILE A 23 -41.98 -28.59 -9.51
CA ILE A 23 -41.41 -27.23 -9.39
C ILE A 23 -42.40 -26.18 -9.92
N MET A 24 -42.99 -26.39 -11.10
CA MET A 24 -43.90 -25.43 -11.71
C MET A 24 -45.20 -25.22 -10.93
N MET A 25 -45.71 -26.26 -10.25
CA MET A 25 -46.93 -26.20 -9.45
C MET A 25 -46.71 -25.67 -8.01
N ASP A 26 -45.48 -25.73 -7.48
CA ASP A 26 -45.12 -25.47 -6.07
C ASP A 26 -46.23 -25.91 -5.07
N PRO A 27 -46.62 -27.20 -5.07
CA PRO A 27 -47.83 -27.67 -4.38
C PRO A 27 -47.77 -27.56 -2.84
N PHE A 28 -46.60 -27.21 -2.29
CA PHE A 28 -46.36 -27.04 -0.86
C PHE A 28 -46.01 -25.59 -0.48
N GLY A 29 -46.00 -24.65 -1.44
CA GLY A 29 -45.66 -23.24 -1.18
C GLY A 29 -44.25 -23.04 -0.63
N MET A 30 -43.28 -23.82 -1.12
CA MET A 30 -41.90 -23.80 -0.64
C MET A 30 -40.99 -22.86 -1.43
N SER A 31 -41.46 -22.32 -2.56
CA SER A 31 -40.68 -21.39 -3.38
C SER A 31 -40.64 -19.96 -2.82
N PRO A 32 -39.61 -19.16 -3.13
CA PRO A 32 -39.56 -17.72 -2.83
C PRO A 32 -40.78 -16.90 -3.28
N ILE A 33 -41.51 -17.38 -4.30
CA ILE A 33 -42.69 -16.70 -4.88
C ILE A 33 -44.03 -17.31 -4.46
N ALA A 34 -44.03 -18.26 -3.52
CA ALA A 34 -45.24 -18.92 -3.03
C ALA A 34 -46.31 -17.90 -2.59
N GLY A 35 -47.56 -18.12 -3.03
CA GLY A 35 -48.70 -17.25 -2.72
C GLY A 35 -48.71 -15.89 -3.44
N ARG A 36 -47.75 -15.60 -4.35
CA ARG A 36 -47.70 -14.36 -5.14
C ARG A 36 -48.04 -14.60 -6.61
N ASP A 37 -48.71 -13.63 -7.24
CA ASP A 37 -48.98 -13.58 -8.68
C ASP A 37 -47.73 -13.11 -9.45
N PHE A 38 -46.74 -14.00 -9.56
CA PHE A 38 -45.43 -13.71 -10.14
C PHE A 38 -45.40 -13.83 -11.67
N ARG A 39 -45.24 -12.70 -12.35
CA ARG A 39 -45.31 -12.49 -13.80
C ARG A 39 -44.00 -11.90 -14.34
N PRO A 40 -42.96 -12.73 -14.58
CA PRO A 40 -41.71 -12.23 -15.15
C PRO A 40 -41.93 -11.77 -16.60
N VAL A 41 -41.67 -10.49 -16.87
CA VAL A 41 -41.72 -9.88 -18.21
C VAL A 41 -40.32 -9.65 -18.79
N ARG A 42 -40.21 -9.31 -20.08
CA ARG A 42 -38.91 -9.02 -20.70
C ARG A 42 -38.57 -7.54 -20.55
N ASN A 43 -37.39 -7.24 -20.03
CA ASN A 43 -36.90 -5.87 -19.84
C ASN A 43 -36.13 -5.33 -21.04
N ASP A 44 -36.21 -4.01 -21.24
CA ASP A 44 -35.33 -3.23 -22.12
C ASP A 44 -34.15 -2.69 -21.30
N ILE A 45 -33.33 -3.61 -20.80
CA ILE A 45 -32.22 -3.29 -19.90
C ILE A 45 -31.01 -2.72 -20.66
N ALA A 46 -30.33 -1.75 -20.04
CA ALA A 46 -29.09 -1.18 -20.54
C ALA A 46 -28.09 -2.26 -20.98
N PRO A 47 -27.54 -2.20 -22.21
CA PRO A 47 -26.74 -3.29 -22.79
C PRO A 47 -25.37 -3.40 -22.11
N TYR A 48 -25.23 -4.27 -21.10
CA TYR A 48 -24.08 -4.33 -20.20
C TYR A 48 -22.74 -4.35 -20.94
N LYS A 49 -22.59 -5.21 -21.95
CA LYS A 49 -21.35 -5.33 -22.74
C LYS A 49 -20.97 -4.06 -23.52
N GLN A 50 -21.94 -3.22 -23.87
CA GLN A 50 -21.68 -1.94 -24.53
C GLN A 50 -21.30 -0.88 -23.50
N VAL A 51 -22.05 -0.79 -22.39
CA VAL A 51 -21.75 0.08 -21.25
C VAL A 51 -20.32 -0.15 -20.74
N MET A 52 -19.98 -1.39 -20.40
CA MET A 52 -18.65 -1.74 -19.85
C MET A 52 -17.49 -1.53 -20.83
N LYS A 53 -17.74 -1.40 -22.14
CA LYS A 53 -16.68 -1.20 -23.14
C LYS A 53 -16.10 0.22 -23.08
N SER A 54 -16.92 1.21 -22.73
CA SER A 54 -16.55 2.62 -22.64
C SER A 54 -16.74 3.19 -21.23
N TRP A 55 -16.93 2.33 -20.23
CA TRP A 55 -17.15 2.77 -18.85
C TRP A 55 -15.84 3.32 -18.26
N PRO A 56 -15.81 4.58 -17.78
CA PRO A 56 -14.66 5.11 -17.08
C PRO A 56 -14.55 4.42 -15.71
N TRP A 57 -13.42 3.77 -15.47
CA TRP A 57 -13.17 3.04 -14.23
C TRP A 57 -12.62 3.97 -13.16
N ASP A 58 -13.09 3.79 -11.92
CA ASP A 58 -12.44 4.39 -10.78
C ASP A 58 -11.23 3.53 -10.39
N ASP A 59 -10.12 3.70 -11.10
CA ASP A 59 -8.89 2.93 -10.85
C ASP A 59 -8.50 2.92 -9.36
N ARG A 60 -8.78 4.03 -8.66
CA ARG A 60 -8.49 4.21 -7.23
C ARG A 60 -9.53 3.64 -6.27
N SER A 61 -10.70 3.18 -6.70
CA SER A 61 -11.73 2.67 -5.77
C SER A 61 -11.98 3.64 -4.58
N ARG A 62 -12.18 4.92 -4.91
CA ARG A 62 -12.27 6.09 -4.03
C ARG A 62 -13.42 6.02 -3.03
N LEU A 63 -14.52 5.33 -3.32
CA LEU A 63 -15.55 5.05 -2.30
C LEU A 63 -15.00 4.20 -1.16
N GLY A 64 -14.07 3.29 -1.47
CA GLY A 64 -13.33 2.49 -0.49
C GLY A 64 -12.39 3.30 0.41
N LEU A 65 -12.32 4.62 0.26
CA LEU A 65 -11.54 5.56 1.09
C LEU A 65 -12.42 6.46 1.98
N GLY A 66 -13.75 6.33 1.91
CA GLY A 66 -14.66 7.14 2.72
C GLY A 66 -14.60 6.78 4.21
N ASN A 67 -14.77 7.80 5.07
CA ASN A 67 -14.88 7.62 6.52
C ASN A 67 -16.30 7.19 6.87
N LEU A 68 -16.45 6.16 7.72
CA LEU A 68 -17.75 5.73 8.24
C LEU A 68 -18.08 6.51 9.52
N LEU A 69 -19.10 7.36 9.46
CA LEU A 69 -19.59 8.19 10.56
C LEU A 69 -20.83 7.57 11.21
N PHE A 70 -21.11 7.95 12.46
CA PHE A 70 -22.33 7.59 13.21
C PHE A 70 -22.60 6.08 13.30
N LYS A 71 -21.52 5.30 13.42
CA LYS A 71 -21.56 3.84 13.31
C LYS A 71 -22.29 3.21 14.49
N ASN A 72 -23.37 2.50 14.18
CA ASN A 72 -24.37 1.95 15.10
C ASN A 72 -25.28 3.00 15.80
N GLU A 73 -25.25 4.27 15.39
CA GLU A 73 -26.14 5.32 15.92
C GLU A 73 -27.39 5.52 15.04
N THR A 74 -27.21 5.44 13.72
CA THR A 74 -28.29 5.49 12.73
C THR A 74 -28.48 4.11 12.09
N PHE A 75 -29.65 3.87 11.49
CA PHE A 75 -29.89 2.66 10.70
C PHE A 75 -30.67 2.95 9.43
N GLY A 76 -30.12 2.53 8.30
CA GLY A 76 -30.67 2.75 6.97
C GLY A 76 -30.84 4.24 6.63
N PRO A 77 -29.85 5.12 6.91
CA PRO A 77 -29.92 6.54 6.56
C PRO A 77 -29.87 6.68 5.04
N GLU A 78 -31.04 6.66 4.42
CA GLU A 78 -31.17 6.38 2.99
C GLU A 78 -31.01 7.66 2.16
N SER A 79 -31.68 8.74 2.56
CA SER A 79 -31.61 10.08 1.98
C SER A 79 -31.01 11.05 3.00
N LEU A 80 -30.21 12.00 2.52
CA LEU A 80 -29.39 12.92 3.28
C LEU A 80 -29.65 14.36 2.82
N GLU A 81 -30.10 15.20 3.74
CA GLU A 81 -30.34 16.61 3.44
C GLU A 81 -29.82 17.54 4.53
N PHE A 82 -29.60 18.80 4.17
CA PHE A 82 -29.13 19.85 5.05
C PHE A 82 -30.09 21.03 4.93
N ASP A 83 -30.39 21.69 6.04
CA ASP A 83 -31.36 22.78 6.04
C ASP A 83 -30.80 24.05 5.35
N PRO A 84 -31.63 25.05 5.02
CA PRO A 84 -31.16 26.28 4.37
C PRO A 84 -30.15 27.11 5.19
N SER A 85 -29.87 26.74 6.45
CA SER A 85 -28.82 27.33 7.29
C SER A 85 -27.52 26.50 7.30
N GLY A 86 -27.45 25.43 6.49
CA GLY A 86 -26.33 24.50 6.43
C GLY A 86 -26.28 23.47 7.56
N ARG A 87 -27.32 23.38 8.41
CA ARG A 87 -27.31 22.42 9.54
C ARG A 87 -27.71 21.02 9.06
N GLY A 88 -27.09 20.00 9.65
CA GLY A 88 -27.34 18.61 9.32
C GLY A 88 -26.15 17.71 9.69
N PRO A 89 -26.11 16.47 9.16
CA PRO A 89 -27.09 15.89 8.24
C PRO A 89 -28.46 15.64 8.89
N TYR A 90 -29.51 15.75 8.08
CA TYR A 90 -30.84 15.18 8.32
C TYR A 90 -30.94 13.86 7.56
N SER A 91 -31.61 12.84 8.11
CA SER A 91 -31.82 11.58 7.40
C SER A 91 -33.07 10.80 7.83
N GLY A 92 -33.66 10.06 6.88
CA GLY A 92 -34.76 9.12 7.09
C GLY A 92 -34.25 7.72 7.46
N LEU A 93 -34.67 7.20 8.61
CA LEU A 93 -34.22 5.92 9.15
C LEU A 93 -35.20 4.77 8.89
N ALA A 94 -34.71 3.53 9.01
CA ALA A 94 -35.50 2.30 8.91
C ALA A 94 -36.54 2.10 10.03
N ASP A 95 -36.55 2.97 11.04
CA ASP A 95 -37.55 2.99 12.10
C ASP A 95 -38.68 4.02 11.87
N GLY A 96 -38.70 4.71 10.73
CA GLY A 96 -39.72 5.70 10.39
C GLY A 96 -39.43 7.11 10.92
N ARG A 97 -38.37 7.32 11.71
CA ARG A 97 -37.95 8.66 12.14
C ARG A 97 -37.21 9.38 11.02
N ILE A 98 -37.38 10.70 11.02
CA ILE A 98 -36.43 11.63 10.43
C ILE A 98 -35.62 12.22 11.58
N VAL A 99 -34.30 12.02 11.55
CA VAL A 99 -33.38 12.49 12.58
C VAL A 99 -32.52 13.63 12.05
N ARG A 100 -32.04 14.51 12.94
CA ARG A 100 -31.02 15.52 12.64
C ARG A 100 -29.84 15.41 13.60
N TRP A 101 -28.64 15.63 13.09
CA TRP A 101 -27.43 15.72 13.91
C TRP A 101 -27.29 17.13 14.51
N MET A 102 -27.06 17.22 15.81
CA MET A 102 -27.00 18.48 16.57
C MET A 102 -25.61 18.83 17.10
N GLY A 103 -24.56 18.11 16.67
CA GLY A 103 -23.19 18.26 17.16
C GLY A 103 -22.82 17.26 18.26
N GLU A 104 -21.52 17.12 18.55
CA GLU A 104 -21.00 16.06 19.44
C GLU A 104 -21.53 16.15 20.87
N ASP A 105 -21.83 17.35 21.38
CA ASP A 105 -22.35 17.57 22.74
C ASP A 105 -23.81 17.11 22.92
N VAL A 106 -24.58 16.98 21.84
CA VAL A 106 -26.04 16.73 21.86
C VAL A 106 -26.41 15.41 21.18
N GLY A 107 -25.73 15.07 20.08
CA GLY A 107 -25.98 13.85 19.32
C GLY A 107 -27.15 13.97 18.33
N TRP A 108 -27.86 12.84 18.14
CA TRP A 108 -29.02 12.74 17.24
C TRP A 108 -30.33 13.12 17.93
N GLU A 109 -31.09 14.01 17.28
CA GLU A 109 -32.43 14.39 17.69
C GLU A 109 -33.46 13.83 16.70
N THR A 110 -34.58 13.29 17.19
CA THR A 110 -35.75 12.98 16.34
C THR A 110 -36.38 14.30 15.89
N PHE A 111 -36.13 14.70 14.64
CA PHE A 111 -36.69 15.92 14.07
C PHE A 111 -38.16 15.75 13.71
N ALA A 112 -38.52 14.67 13.01
CA ALA A 112 -39.90 14.44 12.60
C ALA A 112 -40.31 12.97 12.61
N LEU A 113 -41.62 12.75 12.73
CA LEU A 113 -42.29 11.46 12.62
C LEU A 113 -43.27 11.48 11.46
N VAL A 114 -43.32 10.39 10.70
CA VAL A 114 -44.24 10.23 9.55
C VAL A 114 -45.57 9.55 9.92
N SER A 115 -45.61 8.82 11.04
CA SER A 115 -46.79 8.10 11.49
C SER A 115 -47.22 8.59 12.89
N PRO A 116 -48.51 8.92 13.12
CA PRO A 116 -49.01 9.22 14.47
C PRO A 116 -49.07 7.98 15.37
N ASN A 117 -48.98 6.77 14.80
CA ASN A 117 -48.93 5.51 15.53
C ASN A 117 -47.50 5.14 15.95
N TRP A 118 -46.49 5.92 15.54
CA TRP A 118 -45.11 5.67 15.87
C TRP A 118 -44.90 5.67 17.39
N THR A 119 -44.33 4.59 17.91
CA THR A 119 -43.90 4.51 19.31
C THR A 119 -42.57 3.79 19.39
N GLU A 120 -41.70 4.24 20.30
CA GLU A 120 -40.37 3.67 20.50
C GLU A 120 -40.43 2.15 20.73
N LYS A 121 -41.40 1.68 21.53
CA LYS A 121 -41.63 0.26 21.83
C LYS A 121 -41.94 -0.61 20.60
N VAL A 122 -42.59 -0.05 19.57
CA VAL A 122 -42.97 -0.78 18.35
C VAL A 122 -41.89 -0.64 17.28
N CYS A 123 -41.43 0.60 17.06
CA CYS A 123 -40.61 0.98 15.91
C CYS A 123 -39.09 0.94 16.17
N VAL A 124 -38.65 1.19 17.42
CA VAL A 124 -37.22 1.22 17.79
C VAL A 124 -36.85 -0.10 18.47
N GLN A 125 -36.50 -1.10 17.66
CA GLN A 125 -36.12 -2.44 18.15
C GLN A 125 -34.60 -2.59 18.38
N GLY A 126 -33.91 -1.51 18.74
CA GLY A 126 -32.45 -1.48 18.97
C GLY A 126 -31.63 -1.47 17.68
N VAL A 127 -30.39 -1.98 17.74
CA VAL A 127 -29.48 -2.10 16.57
C VAL A 127 -29.97 -3.11 15.50
N ASP A 128 -31.11 -3.75 15.77
CA ASP A 128 -31.72 -4.84 15.00
C ASP A 128 -32.79 -4.36 13.99
N SER A 129 -32.79 -3.08 13.60
CA SER A 129 -33.79 -2.48 12.70
C SER A 129 -33.72 -2.88 11.21
N THR A 130 -32.92 -3.89 10.83
CA THR A 130 -33.13 -4.69 9.60
C THR A 130 -33.30 -6.20 9.83
N THR A 131 -33.52 -6.63 11.07
CA THR A 131 -33.90 -8.02 11.32
C THR A 131 -35.25 -8.36 10.67
N LYS A 132 -35.56 -9.65 10.57
CA LYS A 132 -36.91 -10.18 10.27
C LYS A 132 -38.00 -9.80 11.32
N LYS A 133 -37.81 -8.72 12.06
CA LYS A 133 -38.81 -8.08 12.92
C LYS A 133 -39.22 -6.72 12.36
N GLN A 134 -38.29 -5.88 11.88
CA GLN A 134 -38.59 -4.52 11.41
C GLN A 134 -39.54 -4.50 10.20
N TRP A 135 -39.28 -5.32 9.17
CA TRP A 135 -40.14 -5.48 7.97
C TRP A 135 -41.62 -5.80 8.26
N LYS A 136 -41.98 -6.23 9.49
CA LYS A 136 -43.38 -6.48 9.89
C LYS A 136 -44.10 -5.22 10.39
N VAL A 137 -43.35 -4.22 10.83
CA VAL A 137 -43.85 -2.96 11.41
C VAL A 137 -43.46 -1.74 10.58
N GLU A 138 -42.61 -1.90 9.56
CA GLU A 138 -42.16 -0.81 8.68
C GLU A 138 -43.33 -0.02 8.06
N ALA A 139 -44.40 -0.70 7.64
CA ALA A 139 -45.61 -0.06 7.11
C ALA A 139 -46.48 0.68 8.15
N GLU A 140 -46.26 0.44 9.46
CA GLU A 140 -46.94 1.13 10.57
C GLU A 140 -46.10 2.30 11.11
N CYS A 141 -44.77 2.15 11.08
CA CYS A 141 -43.80 3.15 11.51
C CYS A 141 -43.49 4.18 10.41
N GLY A 142 -43.59 3.77 9.15
CA GLY A 142 -43.14 4.49 7.96
C GLY A 142 -41.70 4.18 7.56
N ARG A 143 -41.33 4.63 6.36
CA ARG A 143 -39.97 4.58 5.82
C ARG A 143 -39.75 5.81 4.93
N PRO A 144 -39.20 6.92 5.47
CA PRO A 144 -38.81 8.07 4.67
C PRO A 144 -37.66 7.68 3.74
N LEU A 145 -37.83 7.98 2.44
CA LEU A 145 -36.89 7.64 1.36
C LEU A 145 -36.46 8.85 0.49
N GLY A 146 -37.07 10.01 0.69
CA GLY A 146 -36.71 11.21 -0.05
C GLY A 146 -36.93 12.44 0.80
N LEU A 147 -35.89 13.24 0.98
CA LEU A 147 -35.93 14.47 1.76
C LEU A 147 -35.52 15.66 0.88
N ARG A 148 -36.28 16.76 0.91
CA ARG A 148 -35.90 18.06 0.36
C ARG A 148 -36.45 19.19 1.22
N PHE A 149 -35.62 20.18 1.56
CA PHE A 149 -36.12 21.44 2.10
C PHE A 149 -36.59 22.36 0.98
N ASP A 150 -37.74 23.03 1.14
CA ASP A 150 -37.98 24.26 0.38
C ASP A 150 -37.11 25.39 0.94
N VAL A 151 -36.32 26.00 0.07
CA VAL A 151 -35.41 27.10 0.41
C VAL A 151 -36.18 28.36 0.82
N LYS A 152 -37.44 28.52 0.40
CA LYS A 152 -38.24 29.73 0.70
C LYS A 152 -38.96 29.64 2.04
N SER A 153 -39.63 28.53 2.34
CA SER A 153 -40.36 28.35 3.62
C SER A 153 -39.51 27.74 4.73
N GLY A 154 -38.48 26.97 4.39
CA GLY A 154 -37.74 26.14 5.35
C GLY A 154 -38.49 24.88 5.80
N ASP A 155 -39.60 24.54 5.14
CA ASP A 155 -40.31 23.29 5.38
C ASP A 155 -39.56 22.11 4.75
N LEU A 156 -39.59 20.96 5.42
CA LEU A 156 -39.04 19.71 4.93
C LEU A 156 -40.15 18.89 4.26
N TYR A 157 -40.00 18.65 2.97
CA TYR A 157 -40.83 17.73 2.20
C TYR A 157 -40.22 16.33 2.23
N ILE A 158 -41.10 15.34 2.36
CA ILE A 158 -40.77 13.96 2.68
C ILE A 158 -41.50 13.04 1.68
N ALA A 159 -40.77 12.19 0.97
CA ALA A 159 -41.33 11.01 0.34
C ALA A 159 -41.20 9.85 1.34
N ASP A 160 -42.33 9.29 1.75
CA ASP A 160 -42.40 8.10 2.58
C ASP A 160 -43.00 6.94 1.78
N ALA A 161 -42.35 5.78 1.88
CA ALA A 161 -42.69 4.62 1.08
C ALA A 161 -44.12 4.08 1.27
N TYR A 162 -44.79 4.42 2.38
CA TYR A 162 -46.14 3.97 2.71
C TYR A 162 -47.13 5.13 2.87
N TYR A 163 -46.66 6.31 3.28
CA TYR A 163 -47.49 7.50 3.51
C TYR A 163 -47.45 8.52 2.36
N GLY A 164 -46.68 8.26 1.30
CA GLY A 164 -46.62 9.11 0.12
C GLY A 164 -45.83 10.40 0.35
N VAL A 165 -46.19 11.49 -0.33
CA VAL A 165 -45.54 12.79 -0.11
C VAL A 165 -46.18 13.53 1.06
N MET A 166 -45.34 14.07 1.95
CA MET A 166 -45.71 14.76 3.17
C MET A 166 -44.82 16.00 3.41
N VAL A 167 -45.18 16.82 4.40
CA VAL A 167 -44.42 18.02 4.78
C VAL A 167 -44.40 18.22 6.29
N VAL A 168 -43.28 18.73 6.83
CA VAL A 168 -43.14 19.17 8.22
C VAL A 168 -42.43 20.52 8.27
N GLY A 169 -42.86 21.40 9.17
CA GLY A 169 -42.26 22.73 9.28
C GLY A 169 -40.84 22.69 9.88
N GLY A 170 -40.08 23.77 9.74
CA GLY A 170 -38.67 23.85 10.19
C GLY A 170 -38.39 23.62 11.70
N GLN A 171 -39.43 23.47 12.53
CA GLN A 171 -39.31 23.07 13.94
C GLN A 171 -39.44 21.55 14.16
N GLY A 172 -39.82 20.78 13.13
CA GLY A 172 -40.05 19.34 13.24
C GLY A 172 -41.44 18.99 13.78
N GLY A 173 -41.58 17.76 14.28
CA GLY A 173 -42.82 17.19 14.81
C GLY A 173 -43.48 16.15 13.91
N LEU A 174 -44.81 16.01 14.01
CA LEU A 174 -45.57 15.09 13.17
C LEU A 174 -45.77 15.69 11.77
N ALA A 175 -45.33 14.99 10.74
CA ALA A 175 -45.48 15.40 9.35
C ALA A 175 -46.95 15.32 8.88
N THR A 176 -47.34 16.23 7.98
CA THR A 176 -48.68 16.32 7.40
C THR A 176 -48.69 15.71 5.99
N PRO A 177 -49.59 14.76 5.69
CA PRO A 177 -49.67 14.16 4.36
C PRO A 177 -50.20 15.14 3.31
N LEU A 178 -49.58 15.11 2.13
CA LEU A 178 -49.94 15.93 0.97
C LEU A 178 -50.51 15.10 -0.19
N ALA A 179 -49.83 13.99 -0.55
CA ALA A 179 -50.22 13.12 -1.66
C ALA A 179 -50.09 11.64 -1.28
N THR A 180 -51.23 11.00 -0.98
CA THR A 180 -51.34 9.56 -0.73
C THR A 180 -51.98 8.79 -1.89
N HIS A 181 -52.62 9.50 -2.82
CA HIS A 181 -53.36 8.94 -3.96
C HIS A 181 -53.16 9.79 -5.22
N VAL A 182 -53.34 9.16 -6.38
CA VAL A 182 -53.45 9.80 -7.70
C VAL A 182 -54.44 9.01 -8.55
N ASP A 183 -55.32 9.69 -9.28
CA ASP A 183 -56.41 9.08 -10.10
C ASP A 183 -57.27 8.06 -9.34
N GLY A 184 -57.48 8.28 -8.04
CA GLY A 184 -58.22 7.38 -7.15
C GLY A 184 -57.49 6.09 -6.76
N GLN A 185 -56.26 5.88 -7.24
CA GLN A 185 -55.39 4.78 -6.82
C GLN A 185 -54.43 5.24 -5.72
N PRO A 186 -54.08 4.36 -4.76
CA PRO A 186 -53.04 4.67 -3.78
C PRO A 186 -51.67 4.83 -4.47
N ILE A 187 -50.81 5.61 -3.82
CA ILE A 187 -49.37 5.62 -4.05
C ILE A 187 -48.80 4.54 -3.14
N LEU A 188 -48.20 3.49 -3.70
CA LEU A 188 -47.80 2.29 -2.93
C LEU A 188 -46.34 2.31 -2.50
N PHE A 189 -45.53 3.12 -3.17
CA PHE A 189 -44.09 3.18 -2.96
C PHE A 189 -43.54 4.52 -3.46
N ALA A 190 -43.85 5.62 -2.74
CA ALA A 190 -43.15 6.88 -3.00
C ALA A 190 -41.68 6.74 -2.59
N ASN A 191 -40.74 7.16 -3.45
CA ASN A 191 -39.32 6.96 -3.21
C ASN A 191 -38.60 8.30 -3.02
N ASP A 192 -38.32 9.03 -4.10
CA ASP A 192 -37.64 10.33 -4.04
C ASP A 192 -38.52 11.47 -4.58
N LEU A 193 -38.19 12.73 -4.22
CA LEU A 193 -38.93 13.92 -4.66
C LEU A 193 -38.00 15.11 -4.93
N ASP A 194 -38.45 16.07 -5.76
CA ASP A 194 -37.80 17.36 -5.92
C ASP A 194 -38.80 18.51 -6.15
N ILE A 195 -38.38 19.73 -5.80
CA ILE A 195 -39.26 20.90 -5.67
C ILE A 195 -39.03 21.90 -6.81
N HIS A 196 -40.07 22.13 -7.62
CA HIS A 196 -40.06 23.10 -8.71
C HIS A 196 -40.24 24.54 -8.18
N GLN A 197 -39.71 25.54 -8.88
CA GLN A 197 -39.66 26.94 -8.41
C GLN A 197 -41.05 27.58 -8.15
N ASN A 198 -42.09 27.04 -8.79
CA ASN A 198 -43.51 27.41 -8.59
C ASN A 198 -44.17 26.73 -7.37
N GLY A 199 -43.45 25.86 -6.65
CA GLY A 199 -43.92 25.06 -5.52
C GLY A 199 -44.47 23.67 -5.87
N SER A 200 -44.60 23.31 -7.15
CA SER A 200 -44.99 21.95 -7.53
C SER A 200 -43.91 20.93 -7.11
N ILE A 201 -44.33 19.80 -6.54
CA ILE A 201 -43.43 18.74 -6.08
C ILE A 201 -43.48 17.60 -7.10
N PHE A 202 -42.35 17.29 -7.74
CA PHE A 202 -42.22 16.11 -8.59
C PHE A 202 -41.69 14.96 -7.75
N PHE A 203 -42.24 13.75 -7.89
CA PHE A 203 -41.82 12.60 -7.09
C PHE A 203 -42.05 11.29 -7.84
N THR A 204 -41.33 10.23 -7.43
CA THR A 204 -41.48 8.90 -8.00
C THR A 204 -42.44 8.03 -7.19
N ASP A 205 -43.16 7.17 -7.89
CA ASP A 205 -43.91 6.04 -7.32
C ASP A 205 -43.38 4.77 -8.00
N SER A 206 -42.58 3.99 -7.26
CA SER A 206 -41.72 2.94 -7.82
C SER A 206 -42.48 1.76 -8.42
N SER A 207 -43.71 1.48 -7.97
CA SER A 207 -44.56 0.40 -8.47
C SER A 207 -46.02 0.63 -8.08
N THR A 208 -46.96 0.28 -8.97
CA THR A 208 -48.40 0.21 -8.63
C THR A 208 -48.86 -1.19 -8.22
N ARG A 209 -47.91 -2.12 -7.97
CA ARG A 209 -48.18 -3.51 -7.59
C ARG A 209 -47.49 -3.94 -6.31
N TYR A 210 -46.35 -3.36 -5.97
CA TYR A 210 -45.54 -3.72 -4.80
C TYR A 210 -45.18 -2.49 -3.97
N ASN A 211 -45.23 -2.63 -2.65
CA ASN A 211 -44.71 -1.66 -1.71
C ASN A 211 -43.23 -1.95 -1.38
N ARG A 212 -42.66 -1.16 -0.47
CA ARG A 212 -41.25 -1.25 -0.07
C ARG A 212 -40.83 -2.60 0.54
N VAL A 213 -41.68 -3.31 1.29
CA VAL A 213 -41.33 -4.66 1.80
C VAL A 213 -41.14 -5.66 0.66
N ASP A 214 -41.99 -5.59 -0.35
CA ASP A 214 -41.98 -6.49 -1.51
C ASP A 214 -41.17 -5.95 -2.71
N HIS A 215 -40.37 -4.90 -2.54
CA HIS A 215 -39.61 -4.23 -3.63
C HIS A 215 -38.76 -5.19 -4.49
N PHE A 216 -38.23 -6.28 -3.90
CA PHE A 216 -37.46 -7.28 -4.63
C PHE A 216 -38.26 -7.92 -5.76
N PHE A 217 -39.58 -8.05 -5.64
CA PHE A 217 -40.45 -8.60 -6.68
C PHE A 217 -40.59 -7.69 -7.90
N ILE A 218 -40.47 -6.37 -7.74
CA ILE A 218 -40.41 -5.42 -8.86
C ILE A 218 -39.23 -5.79 -9.78
N LEU A 219 -38.05 -6.00 -9.18
CA LEU A 219 -36.83 -6.40 -9.90
C LEU A 219 -36.91 -7.83 -10.45
N LEU A 220 -37.45 -8.79 -9.66
CA LEU A 220 -37.58 -10.17 -10.10
C LEU A 220 -38.57 -10.36 -11.24
N GLU A 221 -39.69 -9.64 -11.24
CA GLU A 221 -40.61 -9.64 -12.36
C GLU A 221 -40.11 -8.79 -13.51
N GLY A 222 -39.35 -7.74 -13.21
CA GLY A 222 -38.94 -6.73 -14.18
C GLY A 222 -40.11 -5.89 -14.69
N GLU A 223 -41.17 -5.74 -13.88
CA GLU A 223 -42.35 -4.98 -14.30
C GLU A 223 -42.03 -3.49 -14.53
N SER A 224 -42.95 -2.80 -15.21
CA SER A 224 -42.79 -1.39 -15.56
C SER A 224 -44.10 -0.64 -15.34
N THR A 225 -44.58 -0.64 -14.09
CA THR A 225 -45.81 0.07 -13.68
C THR A 225 -45.53 1.40 -13.00
N GLY A 226 -44.28 1.69 -12.64
CA GLY A 226 -43.88 2.89 -11.91
C GLY A 226 -44.20 4.19 -12.65
N ARG A 227 -44.23 5.29 -11.88
CA ARG A 227 -44.74 6.60 -12.30
C ARG A 227 -43.85 7.74 -11.81
N ILE A 228 -43.85 8.84 -12.56
CA ILE A 228 -43.46 10.17 -12.08
C ILE A 228 -44.76 10.94 -11.87
N LEU A 229 -44.92 11.45 -10.66
CA LEU A 229 -46.10 12.18 -10.21
C LEU A 229 -45.73 13.63 -9.92
N ARG A 230 -46.72 14.53 -10.03
CA ARG A 230 -46.59 15.93 -9.59
C ARG A 230 -47.71 16.25 -8.61
N TYR A 231 -47.35 16.74 -7.43
CA TYR A 231 -48.29 17.38 -6.50
C TYR A 231 -48.24 18.89 -6.68
N ASP A 232 -49.40 19.53 -6.77
CA ASP A 232 -49.53 20.98 -6.89
C ASP A 232 -50.13 21.58 -5.60
N PRO A 233 -49.34 22.21 -4.71
CA PRO A 233 -49.85 22.77 -3.46
C PRO A 233 -51.01 23.77 -3.59
N PRO A 234 -51.08 24.64 -4.62
CA PRO A 234 -52.19 25.58 -4.77
C PRO A 234 -53.56 24.91 -4.97
N THR A 235 -53.60 23.78 -5.68
CA THR A 235 -54.83 23.01 -5.96
C THR A 235 -55.00 21.80 -5.04
N LYS A 236 -53.93 21.38 -4.35
CA LYS A 236 -53.83 20.15 -3.54
C LYS A 236 -54.15 18.88 -4.33
N THR A 237 -53.80 18.86 -5.60
CA THR A 237 -54.04 17.73 -6.53
C THR A 237 -52.73 17.06 -6.93
N THR A 238 -52.76 15.74 -7.04
CA THR A 238 -51.68 14.93 -7.62
C THR A 238 -52.03 14.55 -9.05
N HIS A 239 -51.04 14.57 -9.96
CA HIS A 239 -51.20 14.22 -11.37
C HIS A 239 -50.11 13.25 -11.83
N VAL A 240 -50.42 12.35 -12.75
CA VAL A 240 -49.40 11.51 -13.42
C VAL A 240 -48.72 12.32 -14.52
N VAL A 241 -47.40 12.53 -14.41
CA VAL A 241 -46.57 13.23 -15.41
C VAL A 241 -46.08 12.26 -16.48
N HIS A 242 -45.64 11.07 -16.02
CA HIS A 242 -45.19 9.98 -16.87
C HIS A 242 -45.40 8.64 -16.15
N GLY A 243 -45.59 7.56 -16.90
CA GLY A 243 -45.90 6.25 -16.33
C GLY A 243 -45.54 5.13 -17.29
N GLY A 244 -45.48 3.91 -16.76
CA GLY A 244 -44.96 2.74 -17.48
C GLY A 244 -43.47 2.50 -17.23
N LEU A 245 -42.97 2.91 -16.06
CA LEU A 245 -41.53 3.03 -15.76
C LEU A 245 -41.01 1.81 -14.99
N ALA A 246 -39.79 1.37 -15.31
CA ALA A 246 -39.18 0.18 -14.75
C ALA A 246 -38.46 0.47 -13.43
N PHE A 247 -39.23 0.51 -12.34
CA PHE A 247 -38.76 0.78 -10.97
C PHE A 247 -38.05 2.14 -10.87
N PRO A 248 -38.77 3.27 -10.97
CA PRO A 248 -38.18 4.59 -10.77
C PRO A 248 -37.89 4.86 -9.29
N ASN A 249 -36.67 5.29 -8.97
CA ASN A 249 -36.22 5.65 -7.62
C ASN A 249 -35.95 7.16 -7.53
N GLY A 250 -34.72 7.60 -7.75
CA GLY A 250 -34.34 9.01 -7.72
C GLY A 250 -35.06 9.89 -8.73
N VAL A 251 -35.31 11.15 -8.34
CA VAL A 251 -35.74 12.22 -9.25
C VAL A 251 -35.11 13.56 -8.86
N GLN A 252 -34.61 14.28 -9.88
CA GLN A 252 -33.93 15.56 -9.69
C GLN A 252 -34.21 16.49 -10.86
N LEU A 253 -34.72 17.68 -10.57
CA LEU A 253 -34.84 18.77 -11.52
C LEU A 253 -33.46 19.31 -11.88
N SER A 254 -33.32 19.73 -13.13
CA SER A 254 -32.17 20.51 -13.61
C SER A 254 -32.10 21.89 -12.97
N LYS A 255 -30.92 22.52 -12.99
CA LYS A 255 -30.67 23.84 -12.38
C LYS A 255 -31.52 24.96 -12.99
N ASP A 256 -31.84 24.85 -14.28
CA ASP A 256 -32.77 25.75 -15.00
C ASP A 256 -34.21 25.24 -15.03
N GLN A 257 -34.46 24.04 -14.49
CA GLN A 257 -35.74 23.32 -14.45
C GLN A 257 -36.38 23.02 -15.82
N SER A 258 -35.61 23.13 -16.90
CA SER A 258 -36.07 22.80 -18.27
C SER A 258 -36.33 21.30 -18.49
N PHE A 259 -35.70 20.45 -17.66
CA PHE A 259 -35.91 19.00 -17.62
C PHE A 259 -35.75 18.44 -16.19
N LEU A 260 -36.18 17.19 -15.99
CA LEU A 260 -35.80 16.36 -14.85
C LEU A 260 -35.04 15.11 -15.31
N PHE A 261 -34.15 14.62 -14.45
CA PHE A 261 -33.67 13.25 -14.52
C PHE A 261 -34.47 12.37 -13.56
N TYR A 262 -34.72 11.13 -13.99
CA TYR A 262 -35.19 10.06 -13.12
C TYR A 262 -34.42 8.78 -13.41
N THR A 263 -34.28 7.92 -12.41
CA THR A 263 -33.64 6.62 -12.57
C THR A 263 -34.64 5.57 -13.05
N GLU A 264 -34.20 4.58 -13.84
CA GLU A 264 -34.91 3.31 -13.98
C GLU A 264 -34.02 2.21 -13.41
N THR A 265 -34.26 1.85 -12.16
CA THR A 265 -33.46 0.90 -11.38
C THR A 265 -33.35 -0.43 -12.11
N THR A 266 -34.50 -1.03 -12.47
CA THR A 266 -34.58 -2.34 -13.13
C THR A 266 -33.95 -2.35 -14.53
N ASN A 267 -34.04 -1.25 -15.29
CA ASN A 267 -33.44 -1.15 -16.62
C ASN A 267 -31.98 -0.63 -16.59
N CYS A 268 -31.42 -0.34 -15.42
CA CYS A 268 -30.05 0.14 -15.22
C CYS A 268 -29.70 1.40 -16.04
N ARG A 269 -30.54 2.44 -16.00
CA ARG A 269 -30.34 3.67 -16.79
C ARG A 269 -30.88 4.94 -16.14
N ILE A 270 -30.38 6.09 -16.59
CA ILE A 270 -30.91 7.44 -16.31
C ILE A 270 -31.72 7.91 -17.50
N MET A 271 -32.91 8.43 -17.22
CA MET A 271 -33.85 8.92 -18.20
C MET A 271 -34.04 10.44 -18.03
N LYS A 272 -34.11 11.17 -19.14
CA LYS A 272 -34.35 12.61 -19.20
C LYS A 272 -35.77 12.89 -19.65
N TYR A 273 -36.55 13.57 -18.83
CA TYR A 273 -37.90 14.05 -19.19
C TYR A 273 -37.86 15.57 -19.37
N PHE A 274 -38.21 16.06 -20.56
CA PHE A 274 -38.25 17.50 -20.83
C PHE A 274 -39.53 18.12 -20.28
N LEU A 275 -39.38 19.11 -19.40
CA LEU A 275 -40.49 19.87 -18.80
C LEU A 275 -40.84 21.10 -19.65
N GLU A 276 -39.85 21.69 -20.31
CA GLU A 276 -40.00 22.92 -21.10
C GLU A 276 -39.39 22.82 -22.51
N GLY A 277 -39.62 23.86 -23.32
CA GLY A 277 -39.04 24.02 -24.65
C GLY A 277 -39.57 23.06 -25.74
N PRO A 278 -38.93 23.02 -26.93
CA PRO A 278 -39.43 22.28 -28.10
C PRO A 278 -39.48 20.75 -27.95
N LYS A 279 -38.85 20.21 -26.89
CA LYS A 279 -38.90 18.78 -26.55
C LYS A 279 -39.89 18.47 -25.41
N SER A 280 -40.57 19.45 -24.82
CA SER A 280 -41.51 19.27 -23.69
C SER A 280 -42.40 18.02 -23.82
N GLY A 281 -42.46 17.21 -22.76
CA GLY A 281 -43.20 15.95 -22.70
C GLY A 281 -42.51 14.75 -23.37
N LYS A 282 -41.34 14.92 -23.99
CA LYS A 282 -40.54 13.81 -24.54
C LYS A 282 -39.57 13.25 -23.50
N VAL A 283 -39.19 12.00 -23.73
CA VAL A 283 -38.22 11.26 -22.92
C VAL A 283 -37.08 10.75 -23.80
N GLU A 284 -35.85 10.81 -23.30
CA GLU A 284 -34.68 10.18 -23.90
C GLU A 284 -33.80 9.51 -22.84
N VAL A 285 -33.02 8.49 -23.23
CA VAL A 285 -32.03 7.87 -22.35
C VAL A 285 -30.84 8.82 -22.23
N ALA A 286 -30.52 9.26 -21.02
CA ALA A 286 -29.37 10.12 -20.75
C ALA A 286 -28.10 9.28 -20.58
N ALA A 287 -28.14 8.25 -19.74
CA ALA A 287 -27.00 7.39 -19.46
C ALA A 287 -27.44 5.93 -19.26
N ASN A 288 -26.69 4.99 -19.85
CA ASN A 288 -26.83 3.56 -19.57
C ASN A 288 -25.77 3.14 -18.53
N LEU A 289 -26.17 2.40 -17.50
CA LEU A 289 -25.36 2.16 -16.29
C LEU A 289 -25.00 0.66 -16.10
N PRO A 290 -23.90 0.37 -15.37
CA PRO A 290 -23.43 -1.00 -15.14
C PRO A 290 -24.28 -1.75 -14.10
N GLY A 291 -24.91 -1.03 -13.18
CA GLY A 291 -25.69 -1.56 -12.07
C GLY A 291 -27.05 -0.89 -11.92
N PHE A 292 -27.72 -1.20 -10.81
CA PHE A 292 -29.05 -0.69 -10.48
C PHE A 292 -28.90 0.72 -9.84
N PRO A 293 -29.27 1.81 -10.52
CA PRO A 293 -29.23 3.15 -9.94
C PRO A 293 -30.29 3.32 -8.84
N ASP A 294 -30.04 4.22 -7.88
CA ASP A 294 -31.00 4.54 -6.82
C ASP A 294 -31.38 6.04 -6.87
N ASN A 295 -30.95 6.89 -5.93
CA ASN A 295 -31.24 8.33 -5.97
C ASN A 295 -30.26 9.11 -6.88
N VAL A 296 -30.76 10.23 -7.42
CA VAL A 296 -30.00 11.19 -8.23
C VAL A 296 -30.10 12.57 -7.56
N ARG A 297 -28.97 13.26 -7.38
CA ARG A 297 -28.89 14.54 -6.66
C ARG A 297 -28.05 15.57 -7.42
N ILE A 298 -28.50 16.81 -7.47
CA ILE A 298 -27.74 17.90 -8.09
C ILE A 298 -26.63 18.42 -7.16
N SER A 299 -25.46 18.68 -7.73
CA SER A 299 -24.34 19.37 -7.09
C SER A 299 -24.50 20.90 -7.20
N GLU A 300 -23.76 21.65 -6.40
CA GLU A 300 -23.72 23.12 -6.46
C GLU A 300 -23.38 23.64 -7.87
N ARG A 301 -22.55 22.89 -8.61
CA ARG A 301 -22.11 23.19 -9.98
C ARG A 301 -23.26 23.12 -10.98
N GLY A 302 -24.20 22.19 -10.78
CA GLY A 302 -25.25 21.83 -11.73
C GLY A 302 -25.05 20.46 -12.40
N ASP A 303 -23.96 19.77 -12.08
CA ASP A 303 -23.78 18.35 -12.39
C ASP A 303 -24.65 17.49 -11.45
N PHE A 304 -24.86 16.22 -11.78
CA PHE A 304 -25.69 15.30 -11.01
C PHE A 304 -24.87 14.11 -10.53
N TRP A 305 -25.01 13.77 -9.26
CA TRP A 305 -24.56 12.51 -8.68
C TRP A 305 -25.66 11.46 -8.75
N VAL A 306 -25.30 10.23 -9.09
CA VAL A 306 -26.16 9.06 -9.14
C VAL A 306 -25.56 7.98 -8.25
N ALA A 307 -26.34 7.47 -7.31
CA ALA A 307 -26.00 6.27 -6.56
C ALA A 307 -26.27 5.01 -7.40
N ILE A 308 -25.40 3.99 -7.32
CA ILE A 308 -25.60 2.66 -7.90
C ILE A 308 -25.47 1.62 -6.78
N ASP A 309 -26.61 1.17 -6.27
CA ASP A 309 -26.76 0.26 -5.13
C ASP A 309 -25.84 -0.97 -5.26
N CYS A 310 -25.95 -1.68 -6.39
CA CYS A 310 -25.06 -2.77 -6.75
C CYS A 310 -24.88 -2.95 -8.27
N CYS A 311 -23.69 -3.42 -8.65
CA CYS A 311 -23.39 -3.81 -10.03
C CYS A 311 -24.02 -5.17 -10.41
N ARG A 312 -24.41 -5.31 -11.68
CA ARG A 312 -24.99 -6.55 -12.21
C ARG A 312 -24.02 -7.73 -12.15
N THR A 313 -24.51 -8.86 -11.65
CA THR A 313 -23.81 -10.16 -11.69
C THR A 313 -24.11 -10.93 -12.98
N ALA A 314 -23.24 -11.88 -13.35
CA ALA A 314 -23.42 -12.71 -14.54
C ALA A 314 -24.72 -13.54 -14.51
N VAL A 315 -25.16 -13.99 -13.32
CA VAL A 315 -26.42 -14.75 -13.16
C VAL A 315 -27.64 -13.84 -13.36
N GLN A 316 -27.62 -12.62 -12.80
CA GLN A 316 -28.69 -11.65 -13.02
C GLN A 316 -28.82 -11.28 -14.50
N GLU A 317 -27.71 -10.97 -15.18
CA GLU A 317 -27.72 -10.64 -16.62
C GLU A 317 -28.35 -11.76 -17.46
N ILE A 318 -28.09 -13.05 -17.14
CA ILE A 318 -28.75 -14.17 -17.82
C ILE A 318 -30.25 -14.22 -17.51
N LEU A 319 -30.64 -14.14 -16.23
CA LEU A 319 -32.05 -14.29 -15.82
C LEU A 319 -32.94 -13.15 -16.36
N ILE A 320 -32.41 -11.94 -16.52
CA ILE A 320 -33.16 -10.77 -17.03
C ILE A 320 -33.56 -10.96 -18.50
N HIS A 321 -32.69 -11.55 -19.34
CA HIS A 321 -32.99 -11.78 -20.76
C HIS A 321 -33.95 -12.97 -21.01
N TYR A 322 -34.11 -13.87 -20.03
CA TYR A 322 -34.92 -15.09 -20.18
C TYR A 322 -36.02 -15.20 -19.09
N PRO A 323 -37.17 -14.53 -19.25
CA PRO A 323 -38.24 -14.54 -18.26
C PRO A 323 -38.74 -15.93 -17.85
N TRP A 324 -38.73 -16.90 -18.78
CA TRP A 324 -39.11 -18.30 -18.48
C TRP A 324 -38.10 -19.00 -17.55
N MET A 325 -36.79 -18.74 -17.71
CA MET A 325 -35.76 -19.27 -16.81
C MET A 325 -35.88 -18.62 -15.43
N ARG A 326 -36.12 -17.30 -15.39
CA ARG A 326 -36.39 -16.54 -14.15
C ARG A 326 -37.63 -17.10 -13.42
N SER A 327 -38.69 -17.41 -14.17
CA SER A 327 -39.92 -18.06 -13.69
C SER A 327 -39.66 -19.44 -13.06
N LEU A 328 -38.77 -20.24 -13.64
CA LEU A 328 -38.42 -21.57 -13.12
C LEU A 328 -37.47 -21.48 -11.91
N TYR A 329 -36.46 -20.62 -11.98
CA TYR A 329 -35.42 -20.45 -10.95
C TYR A 329 -36.02 -20.04 -9.60
N PHE A 330 -36.92 -19.06 -9.58
CA PHE A 330 -37.59 -18.63 -8.34
C PHE A 330 -38.80 -19.51 -7.94
N ARG A 331 -39.12 -20.57 -8.69
CA ARG A 331 -40.05 -21.63 -8.27
C ARG A 331 -39.36 -22.84 -7.62
N LEU A 332 -38.03 -22.88 -7.60
CA LEU A 332 -37.30 -23.91 -6.89
C LEU A 332 -37.62 -23.83 -5.37
N PRO A 333 -37.76 -24.96 -4.66
CA PRO A 333 -38.00 -25.00 -3.22
C PRO A 333 -36.71 -24.72 -2.43
N VAL A 334 -36.07 -23.58 -2.74
CA VAL A 334 -34.78 -23.17 -2.21
C VAL A 334 -34.94 -21.75 -1.63
N PRO A 335 -34.65 -21.54 -0.33
CA PRO A 335 -34.73 -20.23 0.29
C PRO A 335 -33.89 -19.18 -0.45
N MET A 336 -34.44 -17.96 -0.58
CA MET A 336 -33.85 -16.86 -1.35
C MET A 336 -32.39 -16.55 -0.98
N LYS A 337 -32.02 -16.73 0.29
CA LYS A 337 -30.63 -16.60 0.76
C LYS A 337 -29.65 -17.51 -0.01
N TYR A 338 -29.98 -18.79 -0.19
CA TYR A 338 -29.10 -19.75 -0.85
C TYR A 338 -29.04 -19.52 -2.38
N LEU A 339 -30.15 -19.08 -2.98
CA LEU A 339 -30.16 -18.65 -4.38
C LEU A 339 -29.23 -17.44 -4.58
N ALA A 340 -29.28 -16.45 -3.69
CA ALA A 340 -28.37 -15.29 -3.71
C ALA A 340 -26.90 -15.70 -3.49
N GLU A 341 -26.61 -16.57 -2.51
CA GLU A 341 -25.25 -17.10 -2.27
C GLU A 341 -24.71 -17.88 -3.49
N SER A 342 -25.58 -18.61 -4.20
CA SER A 342 -25.20 -19.37 -5.41
C SER A 342 -24.81 -18.51 -6.61
N ALA A 343 -25.10 -17.20 -6.60
CA ALA A 343 -24.73 -16.28 -7.66
C ALA A 343 -23.23 -15.86 -7.66
N GLY A 344 -22.48 -16.26 -6.63
CA GLY A 344 -21.03 -16.49 -6.71
C GLY A 344 -20.12 -15.28 -6.95
N THR A 345 -20.61 -14.04 -6.83
CA THR A 345 -19.81 -12.82 -6.99
C THR A 345 -20.05 -11.84 -5.85
N PRO A 346 -19.00 -11.21 -5.26
CA PRO A 346 -19.18 -10.19 -4.24
C PRO A 346 -19.82 -8.94 -4.84
N MET A 347 -20.99 -8.55 -4.32
CA MET A 347 -21.67 -7.33 -4.72
C MET A 347 -20.85 -6.11 -4.29
N TYR A 348 -20.61 -5.19 -5.22
CA TYR A 348 -20.00 -3.90 -4.98
C TYR A 348 -20.87 -2.77 -5.54
N THR A 349 -20.67 -1.58 -4.98
CA THR A 349 -21.45 -0.36 -5.23
C THR A 349 -20.56 0.69 -5.93
N MET A 350 -21.21 1.62 -6.62
CA MET A 350 -20.56 2.72 -7.33
C MET A 350 -21.39 3.99 -7.19
N VAL A 351 -20.78 5.15 -7.41
CA VAL A 351 -21.49 6.41 -7.58
C VAL A 351 -20.89 7.15 -8.78
N VAL A 352 -21.73 7.85 -9.53
CA VAL A 352 -21.39 8.41 -10.85
C VAL A 352 -21.77 9.88 -10.89
N ARG A 353 -20.87 10.75 -11.33
CA ARG A 353 -21.17 12.15 -11.64
C ARG A 353 -21.41 12.29 -13.14
N LEU A 354 -22.49 12.95 -13.53
CA LEU A 354 -22.85 13.21 -14.93
C LEU A 354 -23.30 14.66 -15.15
N ASN A 355 -23.15 15.17 -16.38
CA ASN A 355 -23.66 16.50 -16.76
C ASN A 355 -25.15 16.45 -17.17
N GLY A 356 -25.71 17.62 -17.53
CA GLY A 356 -27.10 17.72 -17.97
C GLY A 356 -27.43 16.94 -19.26
N GLU A 357 -26.41 16.56 -20.03
CA GLU A 357 -26.51 15.79 -21.27
C GLU A 357 -26.51 14.27 -20.99
N GLY A 358 -26.08 13.83 -19.81
CA GLY A 358 -25.92 12.41 -19.44
C GLY A 358 -24.51 11.85 -19.65
N GLU A 359 -23.54 12.70 -20.01
CA GLU A 359 -22.14 12.31 -20.14
C GLU A 359 -21.51 12.11 -18.76
N ILE A 360 -20.73 11.04 -18.61
CA ILE A 360 -20.10 10.68 -17.34
C ILE A 360 -18.85 11.54 -17.11
N LEU A 361 -18.87 12.35 -16.05
CA LEU A 361 -17.80 13.26 -15.65
C LEU A 361 -16.83 12.63 -14.64
N ASP A 362 -17.32 11.76 -13.77
CA ASP A 362 -16.50 11.02 -12.80
C ASP A 362 -17.23 9.75 -12.34
N VAL A 363 -16.47 8.77 -11.87
CA VAL A 363 -16.98 7.52 -11.28
C VAL A 363 -16.17 7.25 -10.02
N LEU A 364 -16.85 6.88 -8.94
CA LEU A 364 -16.24 6.41 -7.71
C LEU A 364 -16.76 4.99 -7.40
N ASP A 365 -15.89 4.04 -7.05
CA ASP A 365 -16.29 2.67 -6.73
C ASP A 365 -15.65 2.12 -5.44
N ASP A 366 -16.25 1.07 -4.85
CA ASP A 366 -15.60 0.22 -3.84
C ASP A 366 -15.63 -1.23 -4.33
N ARG A 367 -14.82 -1.53 -5.35
CA ARG A 367 -14.70 -2.87 -5.96
C ARG A 367 -14.31 -3.98 -4.97
N LYS A 368 -13.79 -3.64 -3.78
CA LYS A 368 -13.47 -4.59 -2.70
C LYS A 368 -14.66 -4.81 -1.75
N GLY A 369 -15.70 -3.98 -1.80
CA GLY A 369 -16.88 -4.02 -0.93
C GLY A 369 -16.50 -3.97 0.55
N LYS A 370 -15.58 -3.09 0.93
CA LYS A 370 -14.98 -3.02 2.27
C LYS A 370 -15.56 -1.92 3.15
N VAL A 371 -15.95 -0.80 2.54
CA VAL A 371 -16.41 0.42 3.20
C VAL A 371 -17.86 0.71 2.80
N MET A 372 -18.15 0.72 1.51
CA MET A 372 -19.48 1.05 0.98
C MET A 372 -20.19 -0.18 0.42
N LYS A 373 -21.48 -0.33 0.73
CA LYS A 373 -22.38 -1.33 0.16
C LYS A 373 -23.80 -0.78 0.15
N LEU A 374 -24.56 -1.09 -0.90
CA LEU A 374 -25.97 -0.71 -1.00
C LEU A 374 -26.16 0.80 -0.78
N VAL A 375 -25.42 1.60 -1.57
CA VAL A 375 -25.47 3.06 -1.53
C VAL A 375 -26.73 3.51 -2.24
N SER A 376 -27.52 4.33 -1.54
CA SER A 376 -28.79 4.85 -2.04
C SER A 376 -28.70 6.29 -2.52
N GLU A 377 -27.82 7.09 -1.93
CA GLU A 377 -27.73 8.52 -2.25
C GLU A 377 -26.31 9.07 -2.08
N VAL A 378 -25.99 10.12 -2.83
CA VAL A 378 -24.80 10.95 -2.64
C VAL A 378 -25.21 12.43 -2.63
N ARG A 379 -24.78 13.17 -1.61
CA ARG A 379 -24.99 14.61 -1.48
C ARG A 379 -23.64 15.33 -1.38
N GLU A 380 -23.33 16.19 -2.37
CA GLU A 380 -22.12 17.03 -2.37
C GLU A 380 -22.38 18.35 -1.66
N ILE A 381 -21.64 18.63 -0.58
CA ILE A 381 -21.67 19.88 0.20
C ILE A 381 -20.24 20.18 0.69
N ASP A 382 -19.79 21.43 0.58
CA ASP A 382 -18.47 21.90 1.07
C ASP A 382 -17.28 21.03 0.63
N GLY A 383 -17.31 20.52 -0.61
CA GLY A 383 -16.28 19.62 -1.14
C GLY A 383 -16.22 18.25 -0.44
N LYS A 384 -17.32 17.79 0.14
CA LYS A 384 -17.49 16.46 0.75
C LYS A 384 -18.70 15.76 0.13
N LEU A 385 -18.56 14.49 -0.19
CA LEU A 385 -19.66 13.61 -0.57
C LEU A 385 -20.16 12.90 0.69
N TRP A 386 -21.40 13.20 1.08
CA TRP A 386 -22.14 12.48 2.10
C TRP A 386 -22.94 11.37 1.43
N ILE A 387 -22.80 10.14 1.92
CA ILE A 387 -23.23 8.93 1.22
C ILE A 387 -24.20 8.14 2.10
N GLY A 388 -25.42 8.01 1.62
CA GLY A 388 -26.53 7.30 2.26
C GLY A 388 -26.56 5.81 1.91
N THR A 389 -27.26 5.02 2.74
CA THR A 389 -27.47 3.59 2.51
C THR A 389 -28.82 3.12 3.05
N VAL A 390 -29.51 2.29 2.26
CA VAL A 390 -30.78 1.67 2.64
C VAL A 390 -30.68 0.66 3.78
N ALA A 391 -29.50 0.05 3.99
CA ALA A 391 -29.37 -1.25 4.66
C ALA A 391 -28.30 -1.35 5.74
N HIS A 392 -27.48 -0.31 5.95
CA HIS A 392 -26.39 -0.33 6.95
C HIS A 392 -26.58 0.73 8.04
N ASN A 393 -25.74 0.67 9.06
CA ASN A 393 -25.87 1.44 10.30
C ASN A 393 -24.84 2.57 10.45
N HIS A 394 -24.61 3.31 9.36
CA HIS A 394 -23.67 4.41 9.29
C HIS A 394 -24.04 5.33 8.12
N ILE A 395 -23.59 6.58 8.19
CA ILE A 395 -23.47 7.48 7.03
C ILE A 395 -21.99 7.51 6.67
N ALA A 396 -21.64 7.54 5.40
CA ALA A 396 -20.24 7.65 5.01
C ALA A 396 -19.92 9.02 4.39
N MET A 397 -18.68 9.48 4.58
CA MET A 397 -18.22 10.79 4.11
C MET A 397 -16.88 10.65 3.39
N LEU A 398 -16.82 11.14 2.16
CA LEU A 398 -15.61 11.15 1.33
C LEU A 398 -15.26 12.60 0.94
N PRO A 399 -14.08 13.12 1.32
CA PRO A 399 -13.59 14.40 0.81
C PRO A 399 -13.44 14.34 -0.72
N TYR A 400 -14.05 15.28 -1.42
CA TYR A 400 -14.13 15.33 -2.88
C TYR A 400 -13.81 16.74 -3.39
N THR A 401 -12.53 16.95 -3.69
CA THR A 401 -12.00 18.20 -4.21
C THR A 401 -11.66 18.06 -5.69
N LEU A 402 -12.43 18.72 -6.55
CA LEU A 402 -12.15 18.85 -7.98
C LEU A 402 -11.25 20.07 -8.21
N PHE A 403 -9.99 19.81 -8.58
CA PHE A 403 -8.94 20.70 -9.14
C PHE A 403 -9.12 22.24 -8.97
N ALA A 404 -8.18 23.01 -8.42
CA ALA A 404 -6.71 22.89 -8.56
C ALA A 404 -5.92 23.48 -7.33
N PRO A 405 -4.72 24.08 -7.49
CA PRO A 405 -3.50 23.70 -6.75
C PRO A 405 -3.36 24.23 -5.31
N SER A 406 -2.43 23.63 -4.54
CA SER A 406 -1.92 24.05 -3.20
C SER A 406 -2.89 23.95 -1.97
N ASN A 407 -2.36 24.08 -0.74
CA ASN A 407 -2.92 24.38 0.63
C ASN A 407 -4.39 24.03 1.03
N PHE A 408 -4.79 23.45 2.20
CA PHE A 408 -4.16 22.77 3.37
C PHE A 408 -4.85 21.38 3.69
N ALA A 409 -4.50 20.62 4.75
CA ALA A 409 -4.81 19.17 4.91
C ALA A 409 -5.37 18.74 6.29
N ASP A 410 -5.62 17.42 6.39
CA ASP A 410 -5.79 16.56 7.59
C ASP A 410 -7.02 16.73 8.51
N PHE A 411 -7.60 15.58 8.89
CA PHE A 411 -7.65 14.99 10.26
C PHE A 411 -8.66 13.79 10.25
N SER A 412 -8.24 12.51 10.38
CA SER A 412 -8.14 11.66 11.59
C SER A 412 -9.48 10.99 12.04
N PRO A 413 -9.59 10.05 13.02
CA PRO A 413 -8.55 9.33 13.80
C PRO A 413 -8.76 7.80 14.07
N ASN A 414 -7.74 7.18 14.67
CA ASN A 414 -7.73 6.05 15.63
C ASN A 414 -7.99 4.56 15.25
N SER A 415 -7.00 3.73 15.58
CA SER A 415 -7.23 2.49 16.36
C SER A 415 -6.20 2.40 17.51
N ILE A 416 -6.57 1.74 18.61
CA ILE A 416 -6.02 2.04 19.95
C ILE A 416 -4.82 1.16 20.36
N GLY A 417 -3.74 1.82 20.78
CA GLY A 417 -2.72 1.28 21.69
C GLY A 417 -2.33 2.36 22.71
N ARG A 418 -2.72 2.20 23.98
CA ARG A 418 -2.59 3.27 25.00
C ARG A 418 -1.13 3.68 25.29
N VAL A 419 -0.75 4.88 24.84
CA VAL A 419 0.27 5.74 25.46
C VAL A 419 -0.32 7.16 25.60
N ARG A 420 0.20 7.96 26.53
CA ARG A 420 -0.43 9.22 27.00
C ARG A 420 -0.54 10.30 25.91
N SER A 421 -1.67 11.01 25.93
CA SER A 421 -2.03 12.12 25.04
C SER A 421 -1.16 13.37 25.22
N PHE A 422 -0.86 14.08 24.11
CA PHE A 422 -0.89 15.55 23.98
C PHE A 422 -0.90 15.98 22.48
N CYS A 423 -1.67 17.04 22.16
CA CYS A 423 -1.74 17.80 20.88
C CYS A 423 -2.26 17.06 19.61
N SER A 424 -2.69 17.72 18.52
CA SER A 424 -3.42 18.99 18.24
C SER A 424 -3.78 19.04 16.73
N GLU A 425 -4.39 20.12 16.22
CA GLU A 425 -4.95 20.28 14.85
C GLU A 425 -3.98 20.26 13.64
N SER A 426 -4.59 20.22 12.44
CA SER A 426 -4.15 20.42 11.04
C SER A 426 -2.66 20.58 10.71
N VAL A 427 -2.15 19.73 9.80
CA VAL A 427 -0.79 19.85 9.23
C VAL A 427 -0.78 19.41 7.75
N ARG A 428 -0.58 20.32 6.76
CA ARG A 428 -0.37 19.94 5.34
C ARG A 428 1.13 19.88 5.03
N ARG A 429 1.55 18.73 4.52
CA ARG A 429 2.86 18.56 3.88
C ARG A 429 2.88 19.18 2.48
N GLU A 430 3.91 19.97 2.19
CA GLU A 430 4.16 20.50 0.83
C GLU A 430 4.54 19.37 -0.15
N CYS A 431 4.28 19.58 -1.44
CA CYS A 431 4.28 18.51 -2.45
C CYS A 431 5.10 18.87 -3.70
N LEU A 432 6.05 17.99 -4.05
CA LEU A 432 6.88 18.07 -5.25
C LEU A 432 6.67 16.83 -6.14
N ASN A 433 6.17 17.01 -7.38
CA ASN A 433 5.88 15.90 -8.29
C ASN A 433 7.07 15.57 -9.19
N TYR A 434 7.42 14.29 -9.30
CA TYR A 434 8.44 13.77 -10.22
C TYR A 434 7.93 12.59 -11.06
N ASP A 435 8.57 12.31 -12.19
CA ASP A 435 8.31 11.12 -13.01
C ASP A 435 9.00 9.90 -12.41
N VAL A 436 10.25 10.06 -11.95
CA VAL A 436 10.99 8.98 -11.28
C VAL A 436 11.59 9.49 -9.98
N VAL A 437 11.29 8.80 -8.88
CA VAL A 437 11.89 9.01 -7.56
C VAL A 437 12.80 7.83 -7.21
N ILE A 438 14.03 8.13 -6.81
CA ILE A 438 15.06 7.14 -6.50
C ILE A 438 15.46 7.30 -5.03
N VAL A 439 15.31 6.24 -4.24
CA VAL A 439 15.59 6.27 -2.80
C VAL A 439 16.98 5.72 -2.52
N GLY A 440 17.94 6.63 -2.28
CA GLY A 440 19.33 6.35 -1.94
C GLY A 440 20.31 6.68 -3.09
N ALA A 441 21.24 7.60 -2.84
CA ALA A 441 22.29 8.00 -3.79
C ALA A 441 23.51 7.05 -3.76
N GLY A 442 23.27 5.74 -3.65
CA GLY A 442 24.31 4.73 -3.78
C GLY A 442 24.64 4.42 -5.25
N PRO A 443 25.62 3.52 -5.52
CA PRO A 443 26.01 3.17 -6.89
C PRO A 443 24.85 2.68 -7.78
N ALA A 444 23.85 1.99 -7.21
CA ALA A 444 22.65 1.59 -7.93
C ALA A 444 21.75 2.77 -8.30
N GLY A 445 21.44 3.65 -7.33
CA GLY A 445 20.54 4.78 -7.52
C GLY A 445 21.09 5.81 -8.50
N LEU A 446 22.35 6.19 -8.34
CA LEU A 446 23.01 7.13 -9.26
C LEU A 446 23.18 6.54 -10.67
N SER A 447 23.50 5.24 -10.80
CA SER A 447 23.54 4.60 -12.12
C SER A 447 22.17 4.57 -12.81
N ALA A 448 21.09 4.40 -12.04
CA ALA A 448 19.73 4.49 -12.57
C ALA A 448 19.40 5.93 -13.01
N ALA A 449 19.73 6.94 -12.19
CA ALA A 449 19.49 8.35 -12.49
C ALA A 449 20.25 8.83 -13.75
N ILE A 450 21.55 8.52 -13.84
CA ILE A 450 22.39 8.81 -15.01
C ILE A 450 21.83 8.12 -16.25
N ARG A 451 21.52 6.82 -16.18
CA ARG A 451 21.00 6.08 -17.35
C ARG A 451 19.63 6.59 -17.80
N LEU A 452 18.76 7.01 -16.86
CA LEU A 452 17.48 7.65 -17.19
C LEU A 452 17.69 8.95 -17.99
N LYS A 453 18.53 9.87 -17.52
CA LYS A 453 18.78 11.13 -18.23
C LYS A 453 19.56 10.96 -19.53
N GLN A 454 20.42 9.95 -19.64
CA GLN A 454 21.01 9.54 -20.93
C GLN A 454 19.91 9.11 -21.91
N LEU A 455 18.99 8.22 -21.51
CA LEU A 455 17.86 7.79 -22.35
C LEU A 455 16.94 8.94 -22.74
N CYS A 456 16.69 9.89 -21.84
CA CYS A 456 15.97 11.14 -22.09
C CYS A 456 16.63 11.93 -23.24
N LYS A 457 17.95 12.17 -23.13
CA LYS A 457 18.75 12.87 -24.16
C LYS A 457 18.87 12.09 -25.48
N GLU A 458 18.96 10.77 -25.43
CA GLU A 458 18.98 9.88 -26.61
C GLU A 458 17.66 9.91 -27.41
N ASN A 459 16.54 10.26 -26.76
CA ASN A 459 15.18 10.17 -27.32
C ASN A 459 14.45 11.51 -27.44
N ASP A 460 15.10 12.63 -27.10
CA ASP A 460 14.52 13.98 -27.06
C ASP A 460 13.24 14.06 -26.19
N VAL A 461 13.33 13.50 -24.98
CA VAL A 461 12.28 13.54 -23.95
C VAL A 461 12.85 14.19 -22.69
N ASP A 462 12.09 15.05 -22.03
CA ASP A 462 12.42 15.52 -20.68
C ASP A 462 11.57 14.80 -19.65
N LEU A 463 12.24 14.14 -18.69
CA LEU A 463 11.62 13.49 -17.53
C LEU A 463 12.23 14.06 -16.26
N SER A 464 11.39 14.36 -15.28
CA SER A 464 11.78 14.83 -13.97
C SER A 464 12.27 13.65 -13.11
N VAL A 465 13.54 13.71 -12.66
CA VAL A 465 14.20 12.60 -11.92
C VAL A 465 14.78 13.13 -10.62
N CYS A 466 14.25 12.62 -9.50
CA CYS A 466 14.63 12.98 -8.15
C CYS A 466 15.38 11.83 -7.46
N VAL A 467 16.49 12.13 -6.79
CA VAL A 467 17.24 11.19 -5.94
C VAL A 467 17.26 11.73 -4.51
N VAL A 468 16.63 11.03 -3.56
CA VAL A 468 16.69 11.38 -2.13
C VAL A 468 17.79 10.59 -1.42
N GLU A 469 18.65 11.25 -0.66
CA GLU A 469 19.71 10.63 0.13
C GLU A 469 19.68 11.12 1.58
N LYS A 470 19.75 10.18 2.52
CA LYS A 470 19.72 10.44 3.96
C LYS A 470 20.99 11.11 4.47
N GLY A 471 22.15 10.81 3.88
CA GLY A 471 23.44 11.43 4.25
C GLY A 471 23.45 12.92 3.97
N ALA A 472 24.09 13.70 4.84
CA ALA A 472 24.17 15.16 4.71
C ALA A 472 24.77 15.63 3.38
N GLU A 473 25.59 14.78 2.76
CA GLU A 473 26.05 14.88 1.38
C GLU A 473 26.03 13.49 0.72
N VAL A 474 26.01 13.47 -0.62
CA VAL A 474 26.20 12.25 -1.41
C VAL A 474 27.53 11.60 -1.01
N GLY A 475 27.53 10.29 -0.74
CA GLY A 475 28.74 9.56 -0.31
C GLY A 475 28.94 9.44 1.20
N ALA A 476 28.35 10.31 2.04
CA ALA A 476 28.57 10.31 3.50
C ALA A 476 28.21 8.98 4.20
N HIS A 477 27.24 8.24 3.68
CA HIS A 477 26.79 6.94 4.21
C HIS A 477 27.34 5.72 3.45
N ILE A 478 28.26 5.92 2.52
CA ILE A 478 28.84 4.86 1.69
C ILE A 478 30.06 4.27 2.38
N LEU A 479 30.07 2.94 2.54
CA LEU A 479 31.20 2.20 3.09
C LEU A 479 31.45 0.91 2.33
N SER A 480 32.69 0.71 1.89
CA SER A 480 33.15 -0.52 1.23
C SER A 480 34.67 -0.64 1.29
N GLY A 481 35.21 -1.85 1.44
CA GLY A 481 36.64 -2.05 1.17
C GLY A 481 36.99 -1.70 -0.29
N ASN A 482 36.12 -2.11 -1.22
CA ASN A 482 36.13 -1.86 -2.66
C ASN A 482 37.42 -2.18 -3.45
N VAL A 483 37.51 -3.43 -3.91
CA VAL A 483 38.18 -3.76 -5.17
C VAL A 483 37.16 -3.63 -6.31
N PHE A 484 37.17 -2.49 -6.98
CA PHE A 484 36.18 -2.08 -7.98
C PHE A 484 36.36 -2.81 -9.30
N GLU A 485 35.28 -3.42 -9.79
CA GLU A 485 35.22 -4.07 -11.11
C GLU A 485 34.57 -3.10 -12.11
N PRO A 486 35.34 -2.48 -13.03
CA PRO A 486 34.92 -1.29 -13.77
C PRO A 486 33.83 -1.55 -14.81
N ARG A 487 33.56 -2.81 -15.15
CA ARG A 487 32.65 -3.24 -16.22
C ARG A 487 31.34 -2.46 -16.32
N ALA A 488 30.64 -2.24 -15.19
CA ALA A 488 29.37 -1.54 -15.21
C ALA A 488 29.52 -0.02 -15.40
N LEU A 489 30.65 0.55 -14.98
CA LEU A 489 31.01 1.94 -15.27
C LEU A 489 31.46 2.12 -16.72
N ASP A 490 32.21 1.15 -17.27
CA ASP A 490 32.57 1.12 -18.70
C ASP A 490 31.31 1.08 -19.59
N GLU A 491 30.24 0.40 -19.15
CA GLU A 491 28.93 0.38 -19.83
C GLU A 491 28.12 1.68 -19.63
N LEU A 492 28.28 2.42 -18.52
CA LEU A 492 27.47 3.60 -18.18
C LEU A 492 28.09 4.93 -18.62
N LEU A 493 29.41 5.10 -18.40
CA LEU A 493 30.18 6.31 -18.68
C LEU A 493 31.51 5.90 -19.34
N PRO A 494 31.52 5.50 -20.62
CA PRO A 494 32.69 4.90 -21.26
C PRO A 494 33.95 5.81 -21.28
N ASN A 495 33.78 7.12 -21.10
CA ASN A 495 34.85 8.12 -21.05
C ASN A 495 35.30 8.49 -19.62
N TRP A 496 34.92 7.70 -18.60
CA TRP A 496 35.24 8.00 -17.19
C TRP A 496 36.74 8.24 -16.91
N LYS A 497 37.62 7.64 -17.71
CA LYS A 497 39.09 7.80 -17.62
C LYS A 497 39.58 9.17 -18.06
N GLN A 498 38.84 9.85 -18.92
CA GLN A 498 39.11 11.20 -19.40
C GLN A 498 38.41 12.28 -18.53
N GLU A 499 37.43 11.88 -17.72
CA GLU A 499 36.59 12.76 -16.90
C GLU A 499 37.01 12.77 -15.40
N GLU A 500 38.29 12.55 -15.13
CA GLU A 500 38.93 12.62 -13.79
C GLU A 500 38.20 11.82 -12.69
N ALA A 501 37.56 10.70 -13.05
CA ALA A 501 36.92 9.84 -12.06
C ALA A 501 37.94 9.35 -11.01
N PRO A 502 37.55 9.21 -9.71
CA PRO A 502 38.47 8.93 -8.61
C PRO A 502 38.92 7.45 -8.54
N ILE A 503 39.39 6.91 -9.66
CA ILE A 503 39.74 5.50 -9.89
C ILE A 503 41.18 5.45 -10.42
N TYR A 504 42.15 5.55 -9.51
CA TYR A 504 43.56 5.78 -9.86
C TYR A 504 44.48 4.55 -9.68
N VAL A 505 44.15 3.65 -8.76
CA VAL A 505 45.07 2.60 -8.31
C VAL A 505 44.64 1.24 -8.85
N PRO A 506 45.23 0.73 -9.96
CA PRO A 506 44.94 -0.62 -10.43
C PRO A 506 45.47 -1.66 -9.43
N VAL A 507 44.79 -2.81 -9.32
CA VAL A 507 45.26 -3.92 -8.49
C VAL A 507 46.56 -4.48 -9.06
N SER A 508 47.60 -4.52 -8.21
CA SER A 508 48.96 -4.94 -8.57
C SER A 508 49.29 -6.35 -8.10
N SER A 509 48.67 -6.84 -7.01
CA SER A 509 48.79 -8.24 -6.57
C SER A 509 47.61 -8.68 -5.70
N ASP A 510 47.14 -9.92 -5.88
CA ASP A 510 46.15 -10.57 -5.01
C ASP A 510 46.83 -11.62 -4.09
N LYS A 511 46.54 -11.58 -2.79
CA LYS A 511 47.01 -12.56 -1.79
C LYS A 511 45.83 -13.08 -0.97
N PHE A 512 45.80 -14.39 -0.71
CA PHE A 512 44.79 -15.03 0.13
C PHE A 512 45.45 -15.89 1.20
N TRP A 513 45.23 -15.57 2.48
CA TRP A 513 45.91 -16.22 3.61
C TRP A 513 44.94 -16.92 4.57
N LEU A 514 45.30 -18.11 5.02
CA LEU A 514 44.72 -18.75 6.20
C LEU A 514 45.55 -18.39 7.43
N LEU A 515 44.92 -17.77 8.43
CA LEU A 515 45.58 -17.36 9.67
C LEU A 515 45.38 -18.39 10.77
N SER A 516 46.49 -18.72 11.44
CA SER A 516 46.51 -19.25 12.80
C SER A 516 46.79 -18.10 13.78
N LYS A 517 46.84 -18.36 15.09
CA LYS A 517 47.18 -17.32 16.09
C LYS A 517 48.57 -16.68 15.87
N THR A 518 49.51 -17.37 15.22
CA THR A 518 50.93 -16.96 15.15
C THR A 518 51.54 -17.01 13.75
N ARG A 519 50.81 -17.50 12.74
CA ARG A 519 51.32 -17.71 11.37
C ARG A 519 50.23 -17.49 10.33
N ALA A 520 50.59 -16.82 9.25
CA ALA A 520 49.82 -16.77 8.01
C ALA A 520 50.32 -17.86 7.04
N PHE A 521 49.40 -18.61 6.45
CA PHE A 521 49.67 -19.60 5.41
C PHE A 521 49.09 -19.12 4.09
N SER A 522 49.92 -18.97 3.05
CA SER A 522 49.43 -18.57 1.74
C SER A 522 48.66 -19.69 1.07
N LEU A 523 47.44 -19.39 0.64
CA LEU A 523 46.60 -20.26 -0.17
C LEU A 523 46.59 -19.76 -1.63
N PRO A 524 46.26 -20.62 -2.61
CA PRO A 524 45.92 -20.15 -3.96
C PRO A 524 44.74 -19.17 -3.91
N SER A 525 44.92 -17.99 -4.49
CA SER A 525 43.86 -16.97 -4.55
C SER A 525 42.67 -17.47 -5.39
N PRO A 526 41.43 -17.48 -4.86
CA PRO A 526 40.22 -17.70 -5.66
C PRO A 526 39.78 -16.44 -6.42
N PHE A 527 40.47 -15.31 -6.22
CA PHE A 527 40.18 -14.02 -6.84
C PHE A 527 41.05 -13.80 -8.07
N ASP A 528 40.45 -13.27 -9.14
CA ASP A 528 41.17 -12.69 -10.28
C ASP A 528 40.80 -11.20 -10.34
N ASN A 529 41.68 -10.33 -9.83
CA ASN A 529 41.45 -8.88 -9.85
C ASN A 529 42.21 -8.12 -10.95
N ARG A 530 42.68 -8.82 -11.99
CA ARG A 530 43.30 -8.16 -13.15
C ARG A 530 42.29 -7.22 -13.82
N GLY A 531 42.70 -5.96 -14.02
CA GLY A 531 41.85 -4.91 -14.60
C GLY A 531 40.91 -4.21 -13.61
N ASN A 532 40.93 -4.60 -12.32
CA ASN A 532 40.17 -3.95 -11.26
C ASN A 532 41.04 -2.90 -10.52
N TYR A 533 40.40 -2.08 -9.68
CA TYR A 533 41.04 -0.95 -9.00
C TYR A 533 40.74 -0.96 -7.50
N VAL A 534 41.67 -0.47 -6.68
CA VAL A 534 41.43 -0.16 -5.27
C VAL A 534 40.96 1.28 -5.17
N ILE A 535 39.76 1.53 -4.61
CA ILE A 535 39.15 2.87 -4.56
C ILE A 535 38.47 3.16 -3.22
N SER A 536 38.21 4.44 -2.93
CA SER A 536 37.09 4.80 -2.04
C SER A 536 35.79 4.74 -2.84
N LEU A 537 34.81 3.99 -2.35
CA LEU A 537 33.47 3.97 -2.96
C LEU A 537 32.72 5.26 -2.63
N SER A 538 32.97 5.86 -1.46
CA SER A 538 32.42 7.15 -1.05
C SER A 538 32.84 8.28 -2.02
N GLN A 539 34.11 8.31 -2.46
CA GLN A 539 34.59 9.27 -3.46
C GLN A 539 34.00 9.02 -4.86
N LEU A 540 33.94 7.76 -5.32
CA LEU A 540 33.30 7.43 -6.60
C LEU A 540 31.81 7.81 -6.62
N VAL A 541 31.10 7.61 -5.51
CA VAL A 541 29.69 7.99 -5.39
C VAL A 541 29.50 9.51 -5.42
N ARG A 542 30.38 10.31 -4.80
CA ARG A 542 30.37 11.79 -4.97
C ARG A 542 30.53 12.19 -6.43
N TRP A 543 31.50 11.61 -7.15
CA TRP A 543 31.71 11.90 -8.57
C TRP A 543 30.52 11.47 -9.44
N LEU A 544 29.90 10.31 -9.16
CA LEU A 544 28.64 9.91 -9.83
C LEU A 544 27.48 10.87 -9.51
N GLY A 545 27.45 11.51 -8.33
CA GLY A 545 26.50 12.55 -7.98
C GLY A 545 26.63 13.76 -8.91
N LEU A 546 27.84 14.31 -9.02
CA LEU A 546 28.14 15.41 -9.95
C LEU A 546 27.75 15.06 -11.39
N LYS A 547 28.07 13.84 -11.86
CA LYS A 547 27.71 13.36 -13.20
C LYS A 547 26.20 13.21 -13.42
N ALA A 548 25.42 12.98 -12.37
CA ALA A 548 23.96 12.96 -12.45
C ALA A 548 23.40 14.40 -12.48
N GLU A 549 23.92 15.31 -11.66
CA GLU A 549 23.54 16.74 -11.66
C GLU A 549 23.87 17.43 -12.99
N GLU A 550 25.04 17.15 -13.60
CA GLU A 550 25.43 17.57 -14.96
C GLU A 550 24.40 17.15 -16.03
N LEU A 551 23.64 16.08 -15.79
CA LEU A 551 22.58 15.56 -16.67
C LEU A 551 21.17 16.05 -16.27
N GLY A 552 21.06 16.96 -15.30
CA GLY A 552 19.80 17.53 -14.83
C GLY A 552 18.99 16.60 -13.91
N VAL A 553 19.64 15.69 -13.20
CA VAL A 553 19.03 14.96 -12.07
C VAL A 553 18.98 15.88 -10.85
N GLU A 554 17.86 15.92 -10.16
CA GLU A 554 17.71 16.65 -8.90
C GLU A 554 18.09 15.72 -7.73
N ILE A 555 19.17 16.06 -7.01
CA ILE A 555 19.64 15.27 -5.87
C ILE A 555 19.38 16.04 -4.58
N TYR A 556 18.72 15.37 -3.63
CA TYR A 556 18.36 15.89 -2.33
C TYR A 556 19.12 15.13 -1.22
N PRO A 557 20.39 15.49 -0.95
CA PRO A 557 21.11 15.00 0.23
C PRO A 557 20.56 15.66 1.50
N GLY A 558 20.60 14.93 2.62
CA GLY A 558 19.97 15.33 3.87
C GLY A 558 18.47 15.03 3.94
N PHE A 559 17.90 14.29 2.99
CA PHE A 559 16.47 13.96 2.93
C PHE A 559 16.27 12.44 3.01
N ALA A 560 15.76 11.94 4.14
CA ALA A 560 15.58 10.50 4.34
C ALA A 560 14.14 10.08 4.05
N ALA A 561 13.91 9.27 3.02
CA ALA A 561 12.62 8.64 2.80
C ALA A 561 12.23 7.79 4.02
N SER A 562 11.14 8.17 4.69
CA SER A 562 10.68 7.57 5.95
C SER A 562 9.41 6.73 5.78
N GLU A 563 8.62 7.05 4.76
CA GLU A 563 7.33 6.45 4.46
C GLU A 563 7.20 6.13 2.97
N ILE A 564 6.50 5.04 2.65
CA ILE A 564 6.16 4.66 1.26
C ILE A 564 4.72 5.06 1.01
N LEU A 565 4.51 5.84 -0.04
CA LEU A 565 3.18 6.28 -0.44
C LEU A 565 2.57 5.23 -1.35
N TYR A 566 1.39 4.74 -0.99
CA TYR A 566 0.59 3.86 -1.83
C TYR A 566 -0.65 4.60 -2.29
N ASP A 567 -1.01 4.44 -3.56
CA ASP A 567 -2.41 4.63 -3.93
C ASP A 567 -3.26 3.45 -3.42
N SER A 568 -4.56 3.60 -3.58
CA SER A 568 -5.59 2.69 -3.14
C SER A 568 -5.70 1.38 -3.95
N THR A 569 -4.94 1.24 -5.05
CA THR A 569 -4.69 -0.05 -5.71
C THR A 569 -3.61 -0.87 -5.01
N ASP A 570 -3.04 -0.33 -3.92
CA ASP A 570 -1.79 -0.80 -3.32
C ASP A 570 -0.60 -0.65 -4.30
N LYS A 571 -0.60 0.32 -5.22
CA LYS A 571 0.56 0.68 -6.07
C LYS A 571 1.38 1.79 -5.41
N VAL A 572 2.71 1.71 -5.45
CA VAL A 572 3.58 2.79 -4.96
C VAL A 572 3.48 4.01 -5.88
N VAL A 573 3.34 5.20 -5.27
CA VAL A 573 3.19 6.51 -5.95
C VAL A 573 4.14 7.59 -5.41
N GLY A 574 5.19 7.17 -4.70
CA GLY A 574 6.24 8.05 -4.19
C GLY A 574 6.70 7.66 -2.78
N ILE A 575 7.36 8.60 -2.12
CA ILE A 575 7.77 8.51 -0.71
C ILE A 575 7.43 9.81 0.03
N ALA A 576 7.37 9.75 1.36
CA ALA A 576 7.51 10.96 2.16
C ALA A 576 8.87 10.94 2.85
N THR A 577 9.57 12.07 2.80
CA THR A 577 10.74 12.30 3.65
C THR A 577 10.34 12.38 5.12
N ASN A 578 11.34 12.25 5.98
CA ASN A 578 11.22 12.54 7.39
C ASN A 578 10.95 14.02 7.64
N ASP A 579 10.04 14.27 8.58
CA ASP A 579 9.76 15.58 9.17
C ASP A 579 11.05 16.07 9.87
N MET A 580 11.59 17.23 9.46
CA MET A 580 12.83 17.81 10.04
C MET A 580 12.50 18.76 11.20
N GLY A 581 13.09 18.53 12.37
CA GLY A 581 12.76 19.27 13.59
C GLY A 581 11.63 18.61 14.37
N VAL A 582 11.63 17.27 14.44
CA VAL A 582 10.75 16.51 15.33
C VAL A 582 11.38 16.44 16.71
N ALA A 583 10.86 17.23 17.65
CA ALA A 583 11.38 17.23 19.01
C ALA A 583 11.18 15.87 19.69
N LYS A 584 11.96 15.59 20.73
CA LYS A 584 11.96 14.34 21.50
C LYS A 584 10.60 13.98 22.13
N ASP A 585 9.69 14.95 22.22
CA ASP A 585 8.30 14.79 22.65
C ASP A 585 7.32 14.36 21.53
N GLY A 586 7.71 14.46 20.25
CA GLY A 586 6.94 14.03 19.08
C GLY A 586 6.25 15.13 18.27
N SER A 587 6.43 16.42 18.59
CA SER A 587 5.94 17.56 17.79
C SER A 587 6.65 17.68 16.42
N LYS A 588 6.00 18.19 15.34
CA LYS A 588 6.39 17.98 13.92
C LYS A 588 6.55 19.24 13.03
N LYS A 589 7.22 19.10 11.86
CA LYS A 589 7.29 20.02 10.69
C LYS A 589 7.57 19.26 9.36
N ASP A 590 7.10 19.73 8.21
CA ASP A 590 6.76 18.85 7.06
C ASP A 590 7.56 18.96 5.74
N ILE A 591 7.78 17.84 5.03
CA ILE A 591 8.22 17.78 3.61
C ILE A 591 7.75 16.47 2.90
N PHE A 592 7.23 16.50 1.65
CA PHE A 592 6.70 15.32 0.91
C PHE A 592 6.97 15.34 -0.62
N GLN A 593 7.29 14.19 -1.25
CA GLN A 593 7.67 14.08 -2.68
C GLN A 593 7.03 12.85 -3.42
N PRO A 594 5.90 13.03 -4.13
CA PRO A 594 5.33 12.00 -5.02
C PRO A 594 6.15 11.71 -6.28
N GLY A 595 5.98 10.49 -6.82
CA GLY A 595 6.69 9.99 -8.01
C GLY A 595 5.87 9.00 -8.84
N HIS A 596 5.89 9.09 -10.18
CA HIS A 596 5.18 8.11 -11.04
C HIS A 596 5.79 6.70 -10.99
N VAL A 597 7.13 6.60 -10.86
CA VAL A 597 7.88 5.35 -10.64
C VAL A 597 8.87 5.52 -9.48
N THR A 598 8.85 4.64 -8.50
CA THR A 598 9.80 4.66 -7.36
C THR A 598 10.81 3.52 -7.44
N LEU A 599 12.11 3.84 -7.46
CA LEU A 599 13.20 2.87 -7.41
C LEU A 599 13.85 2.86 -6.02
N PHE A 600 13.74 1.75 -5.29
CA PHE A 600 14.37 1.60 -3.98
C PHE A 600 15.81 1.10 -4.11
N ALA A 601 16.76 1.94 -3.69
CA ALA A 601 18.21 1.76 -3.82
C ALA A 601 18.98 1.97 -2.50
N GLU A 602 18.30 1.84 -1.34
CA GLU A 602 18.82 2.06 0.02
C GLU A 602 20.07 1.24 0.41
N GLY A 603 20.43 0.25 -0.41
CA GLY A 603 21.49 -0.72 -0.17
C GLY A 603 21.06 -1.84 0.79
N CYS A 604 22.05 -2.47 1.42
CA CYS A 604 21.84 -3.63 2.29
C CYS A 604 20.87 -3.32 3.43
N ARG A 605 19.85 -4.18 3.58
CA ARG A 605 18.74 -4.10 4.55
C ARG A 605 18.08 -2.71 4.53
N GLY A 606 17.61 -2.29 3.36
CA GLY A 606 16.81 -1.07 3.17
C GLY A 606 15.51 -1.15 3.98
N SER A 607 15.16 -0.10 4.72
CA SER A 607 14.02 -0.14 5.65
C SER A 607 12.68 0.05 4.95
N LEU A 608 12.66 0.77 3.82
CA LEU A 608 11.50 0.80 2.94
C LEU A 608 11.49 -0.44 2.05
N SER A 609 12.65 -0.86 1.56
CA SER A 609 12.84 -2.06 0.73
C SER A 609 12.30 -3.32 1.41
N GLU A 610 12.64 -3.59 2.68
CA GLU A 610 12.12 -4.76 3.40
C GLU A 610 10.59 -4.67 3.64
N LYS A 611 10.04 -3.45 3.83
CA LYS A 611 8.58 -3.22 3.90
C LYS A 611 7.88 -3.53 2.58
N VAL A 612 8.46 -3.13 1.44
CA VAL A 612 7.99 -3.49 0.09
C VAL A 612 8.09 -5.00 -0.15
N ILE A 613 9.23 -5.61 0.18
CA ILE A 613 9.46 -7.06 0.04
C ILE A 613 8.39 -7.85 0.80
N SER A 614 8.08 -7.45 2.03
CA SER A 614 7.03 -8.07 2.84
C SER A 614 5.64 -7.79 2.27
N LYS A 615 5.27 -6.53 1.99
CA LYS A 615 3.91 -6.17 1.54
C LYS A 615 3.48 -6.90 0.27
N TYR A 616 4.38 -7.07 -0.70
CA TYR A 616 4.08 -7.73 -1.97
C TYR A 616 4.53 -9.20 -2.04
N ASN A 617 5.00 -9.79 -0.93
CA ASN A 617 5.50 -11.17 -0.86
C ASN A 617 6.56 -11.46 -1.95
N LEU A 618 7.53 -10.55 -2.09
CA LEU A 618 8.47 -10.57 -3.21
C LEU A 618 9.48 -11.72 -3.12
N ARG A 619 9.80 -12.21 -1.92
CA ARG A 619 10.64 -13.41 -1.76
C ARG A 619 9.93 -14.64 -2.29
N GLU A 620 8.66 -14.80 -1.94
CA GLU A 620 7.78 -15.89 -2.37
C GLU A 620 7.57 -15.85 -3.89
N LYS A 621 7.24 -14.68 -4.46
CA LYS A 621 7.09 -14.46 -5.91
C LYS A 621 8.39 -14.75 -6.68
N GLY A 622 9.56 -14.51 -6.06
CA GLY A 622 10.87 -14.78 -6.64
C GLY A 622 11.40 -16.20 -6.40
N HIS A 623 10.70 -17.00 -5.59
CA HIS A 623 11.20 -18.26 -5.01
C HIS A 623 12.53 -18.11 -4.24
N GLY A 624 12.78 -16.91 -3.71
CA GLY A 624 13.95 -16.58 -2.90
C GLY A 624 13.82 -17.05 -1.45
N GLN A 625 14.94 -17.52 -0.90
CA GLN A 625 15.09 -17.79 0.53
C GLN A 625 15.17 -16.49 1.34
N HIS A 626 15.25 -16.60 2.67
CA HIS A 626 15.66 -15.48 3.50
C HIS A 626 17.06 -14.99 3.07
N GLN A 627 17.31 -13.69 3.23
CA GLN A 627 18.64 -13.13 3.01
C GLN A 627 19.48 -13.42 4.25
N THR A 628 20.71 -13.90 4.04
CA THR A 628 21.75 -13.94 5.08
C THR A 628 22.68 -12.74 4.89
N TYR A 629 23.33 -12.32 5.96
CA TYR A 629 24.11 -11.08 6.00
C TYR A 629 25.40 -11.25 6.82
N ALA A 630 26.35 -10.37 6.57
CA ALA A 630 27.50 -10.15 7.45
C ALA A 630 27.59 -8.69 7.88
N LEU A 631 28.24 -8.45 9.01
CA LEU A 631 28.69 -7.12 9.42
C LEU A 631 30.14 -6.92 8.98
N GLY A 632 30.35 -5.94 8.10
CA GLY A 632 31.68 -5.43 7.76
C GLY A 632 32.03 -4.22 8.62
N ILE A 633 33.22 -4.22 9.21
CA ILE A 633 33.82 -3.10 9.93
C ILE A 633 35.08 -2.69 9.15
N LYS A 634 35.29 -1.38 8.96
CA LYS A 634 36.40 -0.80 8.19
C LYS A 634 37.08 0.31 8.97
N GLU A 635 38.40 0.35 8.88
CA GLU A 635 39.24 1.50 9.21
C GLU A 635 40.04 1.88 7.95
N VAL A 636 40.24 3.18 7.72
CA VAL A 636 41.24 3.67 6.76
C VAL A 636 42.44 4.18 7.56
N TRP A 637 43.61 3.61 7.28
CA TRP A 637 44.87 3.93 7.94
C TRP A 637 45.78 4.71 7.00
N GLU A 638 46.43 5.78 7.46
CA GLU A 638 47.69 6.22 6.87
C GLU A 638 48.82 5.39 7.49
N ILE A 639 49.71 4.85 6.65
CA ILE A 639 50.86 4.05 7.08
C ILE A 639 52.18 4.66 6.58
N ASN A 640 53.30 4.16 7.11
CA ASN A 640 54.62 4.58 6.63
C ASN A 640 54.81 4.20 5.15
N GLU A 641 55.47 5.09 4.40
CA GLU A 641 55.66 4.97 2.95
C GLU A 641 56.48 3.75 2.53
N ASP A 642 57.47 3.34 3.34
CA ASP A 642 58.29 2.14 3.12
C ASP A 642 57.49 0.84 3.15
N LYS A 643 56.34 0.83 3.84
CA LYS A 643 55.43 -0.30 3.95
C LYS A 643 54.25 -0.23 2.98
N HIS A 644 54.13 0.85 2.20
CA HIS A 644 52.99 1.10 1.33
C HIS A 644 53.23 0.56 -0.09
N HIS A 645 52.32 -0.29 -0.56
CA HIS A 645 52.41 -0.94 -1.87
C HIS A 645 51.10 -0.76 -2.65
N PRO A 646 50.88 0.38 -3.33
CA PRO A 646 49.64 0.70 -4.02
C PRO A 646 49.10 -0.45 -4.89
N GLY A 647 47.80 -0.74 -4.75
CA GLY A 647 47.14 -1.82 -5.48
C GLY A 647 47.38 -3.23 -4.94
N SER A 648 48.18 -3.40 -3.89
CA SER A 648 48.29 -4.69 -3.18
C SER A 648 46.98 -4.99 -2.45
N VAL A 649 46.42 -6.17 -2.72
CA VAL A 649 45.17 -6.70 -2.18
C VAL A 649 45.47 -7.96 -1.38
N LEU A 650 45.05 -7.97 -0.11
CA LEU A 650 45.14 -9.13 0.78
C LEU A 650 43.76 -9.43 1.36
N HIS A 651 43.40 -10.71 1.33
CA HIS A 651 42.25 -11.28 2.04
C HIS A 651 42.72 -12.35 3.01
N THR A 652 42.10 -12.44 4.19
CA THR A 652 42.43 -13.49 5.16
C THR A 652 41.20 -14.19 5.73
N ILE A 653 41.37 -15.45 6.13
CA ILE A 653 40.35 -16.27 6.80
C ILE A 653 40.98 -17.03 7.99
N GLY A 654 40.14 -17.59 8.87
CA GLY A 654 40.59 -18.30 10.07
C GLY A 654 40.71 -17.36 11.27
N TRP A 655 41.86 -17.38 11.95
CA TRP A 655 42.08 -16.58 13.17
C TRP A 655 41.82 -15.08 12.91
N PRO A 656 41.12 -14.36 13.82
CA PRO A 656 40.78 -14.76 15.19
C PRO A 656 39.47 -15.51 15.40
N LEU A 657 38.69 -15.76 14.33
CA LEU A 657 37.43 -16.50 14.39
C LEU A 657 37.65 -18.00 14.62
N ASP A 658 36.65 -18.66 15.21
CA ASP A 658 36.62 -20.11 15.34
C ASP A 658 36.19 -20.79 14.02
N PRO A 659 36.52 -22.08 13.79
CA PRO A 659 36.20 -22.75 12.52
C PRO A 659 34.71 -22.92 12.18
N LYS A 660 33.76 -22.59 13.07
CA LYS A 660 32.33 -22.58 12.76
C LYS A 660 31.80 -21.20 12.36
N THR A 661 32.47 -20.12 12.74
CA THR A 661 32.03 -18.75 12.42
C THR A 661 32.56 -18.33 11.05
N TYR A 662 31.66 -18.04 10.11
CA TYR A 662 32.06 -17.51 8.80
C TYR A 662 32.48 -16.04 8.91
N GLY A 663 33.60 -15.71 8.27
CA GLY A 663 34.15 -14.37 8.26
C GLY A 663 35.61 -14.34 7.81
N GLY A 664 36.19 -13.15 7.81
CA GLY A 664 37.56 -12.91 7.34
C GLY A 664 37.91 -11.44 7.31
N SER A 665 39.13 -11.13 6.85
CA SER A 665 39.60 -9.75 6.69
C SER A 665 39.83 -9.37 5.23
N PHE A 666 39.87 -8.06 4.99
CA PHE A 666 40.41 -7.47 3.78
C PHE A 666 41.39 -6.35 4.12
N LEU A 667 42.41 -6.18 3.29
CA LEU A 667 43.45 -5.17 3.43
C LEU A 667 43.90 -4.75 2.02
N TYR A 668 43.57 -3.52 1.63
CA TYR A 668 43.86 -3.00 0.30
C TYR A 668 44.66 -1.69 0.38
N HIS A 669 45.77 -1.62 -0.33
CA HIS A 669 46.58 -0.40 -0.41
C HIS A 669 46.00 0.57 -1.45
N MET A 670 45.56 1.72 -0.97
CA MET A 670 44.95 2.81 -1.75
C MET A 670 46.04 3.75 -2.30
N LYS A 671 45.66 4.98 -2.67
CA LYS A 671 46.60 6.08 -2.95
C LYS A 671 47.08 6.73 -1.64
N ASP A 672 47.95 7.74 -1.74
CA ASP A 672 48.27 8.69 -0.65
C ASP A 672 48.73 8.05 0.67
N LYS A 673 49.49 6.93 0.60
CA LYS A 673 49.94 6.11 1.76
C LYS A 673 48.80 5.47 2.58
N GLN A 674 47.58 5.43 2.05
CA GLN A 674 46.41 4.90 2.74
C GLN A 674 46.22 3.40 2.54
N VAL A 675 45.67 2.73 3.55
CA VAL A 675 45.24 1.32 3.53
C VAL A 675 43.80 1.22 4.03
N ALA A 676 42.92 0.66 3.20
CA ALA A 676 41.60 0.22 3.62
C ALA A 676 41.72 -1.15 4.29
N LEU A 677 41.55 -1.18 5.61
CA LEU A 677 41.60 -2.39 6.43
C LEU A 677 40.20 -2.70 6.95
N GLY A 678 39.77 -3.95 6.94
CA GLY A 678 38.50 -4.31 7.54
C GLY A 678 38.30 -5.78 7.80
N PHE A 679 37.23 -6.07 8.52
CA PHE A 679 36.88 -7.39 9.00
C PHE A 679 35.38 -7.63 8.81
N VAL A 680 35.03 -8.85 8.42
CA VAL A 680 33.67 -9.26 8.08
C VAL A 680 33.32 -10.48 8.92
N VAL A 681 32.17 -10.43 9.59
CA VAL A 681 31.63 -11.56 10.39
C VAL A 681 30.18 -11.81 9.97
N ALA A 682 29.87 -13.04 9.54
CA ALA A 682 28.51 -13.43 9.21
C ALA A 682 27.59 -13.37 10.43
N LEU A 683 26.43 -12.74 10.27
CA LEU A 683 25.47 -12.59 11.35
C LEU A 683 24.77 -13.91 11.72
N ASN A 684 25.01 -15.02 11.01
CA ASN A 684 24.59 -16.35 11.45
C ASN A 684 25.50 -17.00 12.52
N TYR A 685 26.45 -16.27 13.12
CA TYR A 685 27.27 -16.79 14.23
C TYR A 685 26.43 -17.20 15.45
N SER A 686 26.76 -18.32 16.11
CA SER A 686 25.95 -18.86 17.21
C SER A 686 26.30 -18.37 18.60
N ASN A 687 27.57 -18.02 18.87
CA ASN A 687 28.01 -17.62 20.22
C ASN A 687 27.53 -16.19 20.58
N PRO A 688 26.65 -16.00 21.58
CA PRO A 688 26.15 -14.68 21.95
C PRO A 688 27.20 -13.75 22.58
N TYR A 689 28.35 -14.29 23.01
CA TYR A 689 29.47 -13.51 23.54
C TYR A 689 30.44 -13.01 22.46
N LEU A 690 30.25 -13.39 21.19
CA LEU A 690 31.08 -12.89 20.09
C LEU A 690 30.79 -11.40 19.83
N ASN A 691 31.86 -10.60 19.77
CA ASN A 691 31.82 -9.18 19.47
C ASN A 691 32.62 -8.93 18.18
N PRO A 692 31.98 -8.65 17.03
CA PRO A 692 32.68 -8.43 15.77
C PRO A 692 33.68 -7.27 15.78
N TYR A 693 33.43 -6.24 16.60
CA TYR A 693 34.38 -5.13 16.76
C TYR A 693 35.65 -5.60 17.47
N GLU A 694 35.51 -6.31 18.59
CA GLU A 694 36.67 -6.80 19.34
C GLU A 694 37.44 -7.89 18.58
N GLU A 695 36.77 -8.73 17.79
CA GLU A 695 37.45 -9.65 16.86
C GLU A 695 38.26 -8.89 15.80
N PHE A 696 37.76 -7.77 15.28
CA PHE A 696 38.53 -6.91 14.38
C PHE A 696 39.73 -6.23 15.08
N GLN A 697 39.53 -5.67 16.27
CA GLN A 697 40.62 -5.06 17.04
C GLN A 697 41.71 -6.08 17.39
N LYS A 698 41.32 -7.31 17.76
CA LYS A 698 42.19 -8.48 18.01
C LYS A 698 42.90 -8.98 16.75
N PHE A 699 42.24 -8.96 15.59
CA PHE A 699 42.85 -9.33 14.30
C PHE A 699 44.05 -8.45 13.95
N LYS A 700 44.00 -7.14 14.24
CA LYS A 700 45.10 -6.19 13.96
C LYS A 700 46.41 -6.55 14.68
N HIS A 701 46.34 -7.25 15.81
CA HIS A 701 47.48 -7.79 16.57
C HIS A 701 48.05 -9.11 16.02
N HIS A 702 47.57 -9.61 14.87
CA HIS A 702 48.19 -10.78 14.25
C HIS A 702 49.62 -10.44 13.77
N PRO A 703 50.65 -11.29 14.02
CA PRO A 703 52.05 -10.98 13.69
C PRO A 703 52.36 -10.69 12.21
N ALA A 704 51.48 -11.07 11.29
CA ALA A 704 51.61 -10.75 9.85
C ALA A 704 50.86 -9.47 9.41
N ILE A 705 50.13 -8.81 10.33
CA ILE A 705 49.32 -7.62 10.08
C ILE A 705 49.83 -6.44 10.90
N GLN A 706 50.10 -6.66 12.20
CA GLN A 706 50.60 -5.64 13.12
C GLN A 706 51.80 -4.84 12.56
N PRO A 707 52.85 -5.44 11.96
CA PRO A 707 54.01 -4.68 11.47
C PRO A 707 53.67 -3.67 10.37
N LEU A 708 52.56 -3.83 9.65
CA LEU A 708 52.09 -2.85 8.66
C LEU A 708 51.53 -1.59 9.31
N LEU A 709 50.81 -1.76 10.43
CA LEU A 709 50.07 -0.71 11.13
C LEU A 709 50.94 0.03 12.17
N GLU A 710 52.04 -0.58 12.60
CA GLU A 710 53.02 0.06 13.49
C GLU A 710 53.56 1.38 12.93
N GLY A 711 53.30 2.47 13.64
CA GLY A 711 53.63 3.85 13.25
C GLY A 711 52.54 4.55 12.42
N GLY A 712 51.52 3.83 11.97
CA GLY A 712 50.39 4.38 11.23
C GLY A 712 49.35 5.07 12.12
N THR A 713 48.43 5.79 11.47
CA THR A 713 47.33 6.52 12.12
C THR A 713 46.00 6.18 11.45
N VAL A 714 44.96 5.89 12.23
CA VAL A 714 43.59 5.72 11.68
C VAL A 714 43.03 7.09 11.32
N LEU A 715 42.67 7.26 10.05
CA LEU A 715 42.01 8.44 9.51
C LEU A 715 40.49 8.38 9.71
N GLU A 716 39.87 7.24 9.38
CA GLU A 716 38.41 7.10 9.35
C GLU A 716 37.98 5.69 9.82
N TYR A 717 36.84 5.58 10.52
CA TYR A 717 36.28 4.33 11.03
C TYR A 717 34.80 4.21 10.68
N GLY A 718 34.30 2.99 10.42
CA GLY A 718 32.88 2.78 10.16
C GLY A 718 32.49 1.31 10.06
N ALA A 719 31.18 1.07 9.95
CA ALA A 719 30.63 -0.27 9.77
C ALA A 719 29.36 -0.29 8.93
N ARG A 720 29.17 -1.34 8.12
CA ARG A 720 27.98 -1.55 7.28
C ARG A 720 27.73 -3.05 7.12
N THR A 721 26.47 -3.48 7.12
CA THR A 721 26.15 -4.85 6.71
C THR A 721 26.19 -5.03 5.21
N LEU A 722 26.45 -6.26 4.79
CA LEU A 722 26.46 -6.71 3.40
C LEU A 722 25.65 -8.00 3.26
N ASN A 723 25.07 -8.21 2.08
CA ASN A 723 24.29 -9.41 1.75
C ASN A 723 25.22 -10.60 1.50
N GLU A 724 24.88 -11.77 2.04
CA GLU A 724 25.58 -13.04 1.83
C GLU A 724 24.70 -14.15 1.23
N GLY A 725 23.38 -13.94 1.14
CA GLY A 725 22.45 -14.94 0.62
C GLY A 725 22.60 -15.20 -0.88
N GLY A 726 23.16 -14.23 -1.62
CA GLY A 726 23.48 -14.36 -3.04
C GLY A 726 22.28 -14.79 -3.90
N TYR A 727 22.54 -15.65 -4.89
CA TYR A 727 21.55 -16.10 -5.88
C TYR A 727 20.26 -16.67 -5.25
N GLN A 728 20.38 -17.46 -4.18
CA GLN A 728 19.26 -18.14 -3.53
C GLN A 728 18.30 -17.20 -2.82
N SER A 729 18.73 -15.98 -2.50
CA SER A 729 17.98 -15.04 -1.65
C SER A 729 17.48 -13.79 -2.41
N ILE A 730 17.62 -13.78 -3.74
CA ILE A 730 17.11 -12.73 -4.62
C ILE A 730 15.57 -12.76 -4.59
N PRO A 731 14.90 -11.67 -4.19
CA PRO A 731 13.45 -11.54 -4.32
C PRO A 731 13.08 -11.18 -5.76
N TYR A 732 11.79 -11.32 -6.09
CA TYR A 732 11.23 -10.72 -7.30
C TYR A 732 11.33 -9.19 -7.21
N PRO A 733 12.07 -8.50 -8.09
CA PRO A 733 12.48 -7.12 -7.82
C PRO A 733 11.44 -6.07 -8.24
N VAL A 734 10.37 -6.45 -8.95
CA VAL A 734 9.35 -5.52 -9.48
C VAL A 734 8.03 -5.65 -8.70
N PHE A 735 7.43 -4.51 -8.39
CA PHE A 735 6.13 -4.39 -7.74
C PHE A 735 5.32 -3.25 -8.39
N PRO A 736 4.00 -3.16 -8.17
CA PRO A 736 3.21 -2.08 -8.76
C PRO A 736 3.74 -0.69 -8.36
N GLY A 737 4.19 0.09 -9.35
CA GLY A 737 4.72 1.44 -9.16
C GLY A 737 6.23 1.54 -8.93
N GLY A 738 6.99 0.44 -8.97
CA GLY A 738 8.43 0.54 -8.75
C GLY A 738 9.23 -0.75 -8.84
N ALA A 739 10.52 -0.63 -8.49
CA ALA A 739 11.44 -1.76 -8.42
C ALA A 739 12.49 -1.59 -7.30
N ILE A 740 13.05 -2.70 -6.84
CA ILE A 740 14.13 -2.76 -5.85
C ILE A 740 15.44 -3.09 -6.57
N ILE A 741 16.49 -2.31 -6.33
CA ILE A 741 17.77 -2.43 -7.05
C ILE A 741 18.98 -2.55 -6.11
N GLY A 742 20.12 -2.99 -6.65
CA GLY A 742 21.38 -3.13 -5.93
C GLY A 742 21.33 -4.08 -4.72
N CYS A 743 22.02 -3.70 -3.65
CA CYS A 743 22.08 -4.49 -2.41
C CYS A 743 20.76 -4.53 -1.63
N SER A 744 19.75 -3.74 -2.00
CA SER A 744 18.40 -3.86 -1.45
C SER A 744 17.69 -5.12 -1.95
N ALA A 745 17.88 -5.47 -3.22
CA ALA A 745 17.50 -6.78 -3.75
C ALA A 745 18.56 -7.88 -3.47
N GLY A 746 19.81 -7.48 -3.21
CA GLY A 746 20.85 -8.37 -2.71
C GLY A 746 21.77 -8.96 -3.78
N PHE A 747 22.06 -8.23 -4.85
CA PHE A 747 22.89 -8.68 -5.98
C PHE A 747 24.41 -8.77 -5.68
N LEU A 748 24.82 -9.13 -4.47
CA LEU A 748 26.23 -9.21 -4.08
C LEU A 748 26.85 -10.58 -4.46
N ASN A 749 28.01 -10.56 -5.12
CA ASN A 749 28.82 -11.74 -5.37
C ASN A 749 29.74 -11.99 -4.16
N VAL A 750 29.31 -12.91 -3.28
CA VAL A 750 29.91 -13.18 -1.97
C VAL A 750 31.36 -13.68 -2.07
N PRO A 751 31.70 -14.73 -2.85
CA PRO A 751 33.09 -15.18 -2.95
C PRO A 751 34.03 -14.20 -3.65
N LYS A 752 33.52 -13.21 -4.40
CA LYS A 752 34.33 -12.06 -4.87
C LYS A 752 34.43 -10.92 -3.84
N ILE A 753 33.54 -10.86 -2.85
CA ILE A 753 33.30 -9.72 -1.96
C ILE A 753 32.98 -8.44 -2.76
N LYS A 754 32.17 -8.55 -3.83
CA LYS A 754 31.82 -7.43 -4.73
C LYS A 754 30.32 -7.35 -4.99
N GLY A 755 29.77 -6.15 -4.82
CA GLY A 755 28.38 -5.83 -5.17
C GLY A 755 28.20 -4.47 -5.85
N SER A 756 29.26 -3.68 -6.05
CA SER A 756 29.16 -2.35 -6.68
C SER A 756 28.82 -2.45 -8.16
N HIS A 757 29.55 -3.28 -8.91
CA HIS A 757 29.36 -3.48 -10.35
C HIS A 757 27.99 -4.05 -10.69
N THR A 758 27.55 -5.08 -9.96
CA THR A 758 26.20 -5.66 -10.10
C THR A 758 25.11 -4.69 -9.68
N ALA A 759 25.33 -3.87 -8.64
CA ALA A 759 24.39 -2.85 -8.22
C ALA A 759 24.21 -1.75 -9.27
N MET A 760 25.31 -1.22 -9.81
CA MET A 760 25.29 -0.26 -10.93
C MET A 760 24.52 -0.84 -12.13
N LYS A 761 24.85 -2.05 -12.57
CA LYS A 761 24.15 -2.68 -13.70
C LYS A 761 22.66 -2.92 -13.44
N SER A 762 22.28 -3.30 -12.22
CA SER A 762 20.86 -3.42 -11.86
C SER A 762 20.12 -2.09 -11.94
N GLY A 763 20.77 -0.98 -11.57
CA GLY A 763 20.22 0.37 -11.73
C GLY A 763 20.02 0.75 -13.19
N MET A 764 20.99 0.44 -14.07
CA MET A 764 20.87 0.69 -15.52
C MET A 764 19.70 -0.07 -16.15
N LEU A 765 19.54 -1.36 -15.83
CA LEU A 765 18.45 -2.19 -16.37
C LEU A 765 17.08 -1.78 -15.83
N ALA A 766 17.02 -1.31 -14.58
CA ALA A 766 15.80 -0.74 -14.00
C ALA A 766 15.46 0.62 -14.64
N ALA A 767 16.46 1.48 -14.91
CA ALA A 767 16.31 2.73 -15.63
C ALA A 767 15.75 2.54 -17.05
N GLU A 768 16.30 1.59 -17.81
CA GLU A 768 15.81 1.22 -19.14
C GLU A 768 14.36 0.73 -19.13
N SER A 769 13.96 0.04 -18.06
CA SER A 769 12.58 -0.45 -17.87
C SER A 769 11.64 0.67 -17.40
N ALA A 770 12.09 1.54 -16.49
CA ALA A 770 11.35 2.68 -15.97
C ALA A 770 11.12 3.75 -17.03
N PHE A 771 12.11 4.05 -17.88
CA PHE A 771 11.98 4.96 -19.01
C PHE A 771 10.85 4.53 -19.96
N ARG A 772 10.82 3.25 -20.35
CA ARG A 772 9.73 2.67 -21.14
C ARG A 772 8.39 2.74 -20.40
N ALA A 773 8.38 2.44 -19.10
CA ALA A 773 7.14 2.48 -18.32
C ALA A 773 6.52 3.88 -18.24
N VAL A 774 7.33 4.90 -18.00
CA VAL A 774 6.87 6.31 -17.96
C VAL A 774 6.45 6.80 -19.35
N ARG A 775 7.26 6.54 -20.39
CA ARG A 775 7.03 7.06 -21.74
C ARG A 775 5.93 6.34 -22.52
N GLU A 776 5.87 5.01 -22.42
CA GLU A 776 5.07 4.16 -23.30
C GLU A 776 3.85 3.56 -22.57
N GLY A 777 3.72 3.76 -21.25
CA GLY A 777 2.79 3.01 -20.42
C GLY A 777 3.17 1.52 -20.25
N SER A 778 4.39 1.15 -20.63
CA SER A 778 4.92 -0.21 -20.55
C SER A 778 5.03 -0.73 -19.10
N SER A 779 5.07 -2.04 -18.92
CA SER A 779 5.24 -2.64 -17.58
C SER A 779 6.71 -2.69 -17.16
N LEU A 780 7.00 -2.37 -15.88
CA LEU A 780 8.33 -2.57 -15.29
C LEU A 780 8.75 -4.06 -15.23
N GLU A 781 7.84 -5.01 -15.45
CA GLU A 781 8.14 -6.45 -15.38
C GLU A 781 9.27 -6.88 -16.36
N ALA A 782 9.51 -6.11 -17.43
CA ALA A 782 10.65 -6.30 -18.33
C ALA A 782 12.02 -6.19 -17.63
N PHE A 783 12.11 -5.53 -16.47
CA PHE A 783 13.34 -5.48 -15.66
C PHE A 783 13.74 -6.88 -15.18
N TRP A 784 12.80 -7.74 -14.81
CA TRP A 784 13.10 -9.09 -14.32
C TRP A 784 13.72 -9.97 -15.40
N ASP A 785 13.20 -9.90 -16.63
CA ASP A 785 13.75 -10.65 -17.77
C ASP A 785 15.10 -10.10 -18.22
N SER A 786 15.24 -8.78 -18.23
CA SER A 786 16.50 -8.09 -18.53
C SER A 786 17.59 -8.43 -17.50
N LEU A 787 17.23 -8.49 -16.21
CA LEU A 787 18.14 -8.92 -15.14
C LEU A 787 18.58 -10.38 -15.32
N ARG A 788 17.63 -11.30 -15.55
CA ARG A 788 17.92 -12.74 -15.71
C ARG A 788 18.73 -13.08 -16.96
N SER A 789 18.60 -12.30 -18.02
CA SER A 789 19.42 -12.42 -19.24
C SER A 789 20.77 -11.71 -19.15
N SER A 790 20.95 -10.82 -18.18
CA SER A 790 22.21 -10.08 -17.98
C SER A 790 23.36 -10.94 -17.44
N TRP A 791 24.57 -10.38 -17.51
CA TRP A 791 25.76 -10.99 -16.92
C TRP A 791 25.69 -11.06 -15.38
N VAL A 792 24.89 -10.22 -14.71
CA VAL A 792 24.71 -10.24 -13.25
C VAL A 792 24.13 -11.59 -12.80
N TRP A 793 23.10 -12.07 -13.50
CA TRP A 793 22.44 -13.34 -13.16
C TRP A 793 23.38 -14.53 -13.33
N LYS A 794 24.13 -14.55 -14.44
CA LYS A 794 25.14 -15.57 -14.74
C LYS A 794 26.26 -15.60 -13.69
N GLU A 795 26.73 -14.42 -13.27
CA GLU A 795 27.76 -14.27 -12.24
C GLU A 795 27.27 -14.80 -10.88
N LEU A 796 26.12 -14.32 -10.40
CA LEU A 796 25.55 -14.77 -9.12
C LEU A 796 25.23 -16.28 -9.14
N HIS A 797 24.69 -16.80 -10.23
CA HIS A 797 24.43 -18.24 -10.37
C HIS A 797 25.73 -19.07 -10.30
N SER A 798 26.84 -18.59 -10.88
CA SER A 798 28.13 -19.29 -10.78
C SER A 798 28.71 -19.31 -9.37
N ALA A 799 28.36 -18.31 -8.55
CA ALA A 799 28.83 -18.14 -7.16
C ALA A 799 27.90 -18.76 -6.09
N ARG A 800 26.73 -19.28 -6.48
CA ARG A 800 25.64 -19.64 -5.55
C ARG A 800 26.00 -20.64 -4.43
N ASN A 801 26.88 -21.60 -4.69
CA ASN A 801 27.17 -22.67 -3.73
C ASN A 801 28.25 -22.32 -2.70
N TYR A 802 28.97 -21.20 -2.85
CA TYR A 802 30.10 -20.87 -1.98
C TYR A 802 29.66 -20.56 -0.55
N ARG A 803 28.77 -19.57 -0.34
CA ARG A 803 28.37 -19.17 1.03
C ARG A 803 27.65 -20.28 1.82
N PRO A 804 26.68 -21.04 1.25
CA PRO A 804 26.04 -22.14 1.97
C PRO A 804 27.02 -23.27 2.35
N ALA A 805 28.10 -23.47 1.58
CA ALA A 805 29.09 -24.49 1.91
C ALA A 805 29.79 -24.22 3.25
N PHE A 806 29.86 -22.96 3.70
CA PHE A 806 30.42 -22.59 5.00
C PHE A 806 29.47 -22.79 6.18
N ASP A 807 28.18 -23.11 5.95
CA ASP A 807 27.29 -23.55 7.04
C ASP A 807 27.72 -24.93 7.60
N TYR A 808 28.57 -25.67 6.88
CA TYR A 808 29.27 -26.87 7.36
C TYR A 808 30.61 -26.55 8.08
N GLY A 809 30.94 -25.27 8.28
CA GLY A 809 32.19 -24.79 8.87
C GLY A 809 33.31 -24.56 7.85
N LEU A 810 34.42 -23.99 8.34
CA LEU A 810 35.54 -23.46 7.56
C LEU A 810 36.17 -24.50 6.61
N TYR A 811 36.57 -25.66 7.12
CA TYR A 811 37.31 -26.64 6.32
C TYR A 811 36.43 -27.36 5.28
N PRO A 812 35.20 -27.84 5.59
CA PRO A 812 34.30 -28.36 4.56
C PRO A 812 33.88 -27.28 3.55
N GLY A 813 33.63 -26.04 4.01
CA GLY A 813 33.31 -24.91 3.14
C GLY A 813 34.43 -24.57 2.16
N LEU A 814 35.69 -24.60 2.60
CA LEU A 814 36.86 -24.46 1.73
C LEU A 814 36.99 -25.59 0.72
N ALA A 815 36.80 -26.85 1.13
CA ALA A 815 36.90 -28.01 0.23
C ALA A 815 35.81 -27.96 -0.87
N LEU A 816 34.57 -27.63 -0.51
CA LEU A 816 33.46 -27.46 -1.44
C LEU A 816 33.66 -26.22 -2.34
N SER A 817 34.15 -25.11 -1.80
CA SER A 817 34.47 -23.91 -2.59
C SER A 817 35.59 -24.16 -3.60
N ALA A 818 36.60 -24.96 -3.23
CA ALA A 818 37.67 -25.36 -4.14
C ALA A 818 37.16 -26.31 -5.25
N LEU A 819 36.27 -27.24 -4.92
CA LEU A 819 35.57 -28.11 -5.88
C LEU A 819 34.75 -27.27 -6.89
N GLU A 820 33.98 -26.29 -6.38
CA GLU A 820 33.18 -25.37 -7.20
C GLU A 820 34.04 -24.46 -8.08
N HIS A 821 35.18 -23.97 -7.58
CA HIS A 821 36.06 -23.06 -8.31
C HIS A 821 36.89 -23.77 -9.39
N TYR A 822 37.69 -24.77 -8.97
CA TYR A 822 38.73 -25.35 -9.82
C TYR A 822 38.21 -26.45 -10.76
N ILE A 823 37.20 -27.21 -10.31
CA ILE A 823 36.70 -28.39 -11.05
C ILE A 823 35.36 -28.09 -11.72
N MET A 824 34.31 -27.76 -10.95
CA MET A 824 32.95 -27.58 -11.49
C MET A 824 32.75 -26.24 -12.20
N LYS A 825 33.56 -25.23 -11.87
CA LYS A 825 33.48 -23.85 -12.40
C LYS A 825 32.08 -23.25 -12.29
N GLY A 826 31.41 -23.47 -11.15
CA GLY A 826 30.04 -23.04 -10.86
C GLY A 826 28.93 -23.79 -11.64
N ARG A 827 29.27 -24.86 -12.38
CA ARG A 827 28.35 -25.66 -13.22
C ARG A 827 27.75 -26.88 -12.54
N SER A 828 27.89 -27.02 -11.21
CA SER A 828 27.28 -28.11 -10.45
C SER A 828 25.78 -28.23 -10.75
N PRO A 829 25.20 -29.44 -10.85
CA PRO A 829 23.78 -29.63 -11.16
C PRO A 829 22.83 -29.41 -9.97
N TRP A 830 23.36 -29.04 -8.79
CA TRP A 830 22.59 -28.73 -7.58
C TRP A 830 22.83 -27.29 -7.12
N THR A 831 21.93 -26.79 -6.27
CA THR A 831 22.06 -25.52 -5.56
C THR A 831 21.87 -25.78 -4.07
N LEU A 832 22.89 -25.46 -3.26
CA LEU A 832 22.82 -25.59 -1.81
C LEU A 832 21.84 -24.54 -1.23
N LYS A 833 21.19 -24.88 -0.12
CA LYS A 833 20.30 -23.97 0.62
C LYS A 833 21.02 -23.39 1.83
N HIS A 834 20.62 -22.19 2.25
CA HIS A 834 21.06 -21.61 3.52
C HIS A 834 20.41 -22.34 4.69
N GLY A 835 21.05 -22.29 5.86
CA GLY A 835 20.54 -22.84 7.12
C GLY A 835 19.38 -22.05 7.71
N LYS A 836 19.55 -21.58 8.95
CA LYS A 836 18.57 -20.72 9.63
C LYS A 836 18.81 -19.24 9.29
N PRO A 837 17.78 -18.37 9.37
CA PRO A 837 17.96 -16.93 9.39
C PRO A 837 18.95 -16.47 10.49
N ASP A 838 19.71 -15.41 10.22
CA ASP A 838 20.80 -14.93 11.07
C ASP A 838 20.43 -14.69 12.54
N HIS A 839 19.20 -14.21 12.81
CA HIS A 839 18.71 -14.01 14.18
C HIS A 839 18.47 -15.33 14.93
N GLU A 840 17.89 -16.34 14.26
CA GLU A 840 17.60 -17.67 14.83
C GLU A 840 18.85 -18.55 15.02
N ALA A 841 19.98 -18.14 14.46
CA ALA A 841 21.26 -18.85 14.58
C ALA A 841 21.94 -18.66 15.94
N THR A 842 21.52 -17.65 16.71
CA THR A 842 22.08 -17.31 18.03
C THR A 842 21.64 -18.33 19.09
N ASP A 843 22.61 -18.94 19.76
CA ASP A 843 22.36 -19.87 20.87
C ASP A 843 22.18 -19.15 22.21
N GLU A 844 21.55 -19.83 23.16
CA GLU A 844 21.42 -19.38 24.54
C GLU A 844 22.79 -19.29 25.23
N ALA A 845 22.98 -18.26 26.05
CA ALA A 845 24.25 -17.95 26.70
C ALA A 845 24.78 -19.07 27.60
N GLN A 846 23.90 -19.88 28.19
CA GLN A 846 24.27 -21.02 29.03
C GLN A 846 25.03 -22.13 28.30
N LYS A 847 24.98 -22.16 26.96
CA LYS A 847 25.71 -23.15 26.13
C LYS A 847 27.15 -22.73 25.81
N TRP A 848 27.54 -21.50 26.17
CA TRP A 848 28.79 -20.87 25.76
C TRP A 848 29.54 -20.27 26.93
N ASN A 849 30.87 -20.26 26.84
CA ASN A 849 31.70 -19.50 27.77
C ASN A 849 31.84 -18.06 27.25
N PRO A 850 31.82 -17.05 28.15
CA PRO A 850 32.19 -15.68 27.80
C PRO A 850 33.57 -15.61 27.11
N ILE A 851 33.70 -14.73 26.12
CA ILE A 851 34.98 -14.46 25.46
C ILE A 851 35.64 -13.28 26.15
N GLU A 852 36.83 -13.50 26.70
CA GLU A 852 37.70 -12.42 27.18
C GLU A 852 38.49 -11.83 26.01
N TYR A 853 38.20 -10.58 25.68
CA TYR A 853 38.94 -9.82 24.66
C TYR A 853 40.10 -9.03 25.30
N PRO A 854 41.25 -8.92 24.62
CA PRO A 854 42.34 -8.05 25.07
C PRO A 854 41.87 -6.60 25.17
N LYS A 855 42.35 -5.85 26.17
CA LYS A 855 42.10 -4.41 26.24
C LYS A 855 42.79 -3.70 25.05
N PRO A 856 42.20 -2.63 24.49
CA PRO A 856 42.85 -1.83 23.47
C PRO A 856 44.14 -1.20 23.98
N ASP A 857 45.15 -1.10 23.12
CA ASP A 857 46.46 -0.50 23.45
C ASP A 857 46.53 1.00 23.14
N GLY A 858 45.55 1.54 22.41
CA GLY A 858 45.49 2.94 21.98
C GLY A 858 46.39 3.26 20.78
N VAL A 859 47.01 2.25 20.16
CA VAL A 859 47.98 2.40 19.06
C VAL A 859 47.59 1.54 17.86
N ILE A 860 47.40 0.24 18.07
CA ILE A 860 46.96 -0.73 17.04
C ILE A 860 45.47 -1.04 17.23
N SER A 861 45.02 -1.17 18.48
CA SER A 861 43.63 -1.40 18.86
C SER A 861 43.05 -0.25 19.70
N PHE A 862 41.78 0.08 19.46
CA PHE A 862 41.11 1.23 20.06
C PHE A 862 39.80 0.83 20.74
N ASP A 863 39.37 1.59 21.74
CA ASP A 863 38.02 1.49 22.30
C ASP A 863 36.97 2.02 21.32
N VAL A 864 35.71 1.58 21.49
CA VAL A 864 34.61 1.97 20.59
C VAL A 864 34.38 3.50 20.54
N PRO A 865 34.35 4.26 21.65
CA PRO A 865 34.29 5.73 21.60
C PRO A 865 35.38 6.40 20.74
N THR A 866 36.66 6.02 20.91
CA THR A 866 37.77 6.55 20.08
C THR A 866 37.56 6.26 18.60
N SER A 867 37.06 5.06 18.25
CA SER A 867 36.74 4.71 16.87
C SER A 867 35.51 5.48 16.36
N LEU A 868 34.46 5.66 17.17
CA LEU A 868 33.26 6.41 16.78
C LEU A 868 33.55 7.86 16.44
N TYR A 869 34.45 8.52 17.17
CA TYR A 869 34.89 9.88 16.83
C TYR A 869 35.41 9.98 15.39
N ARG A 870 36.15 8.95 14.92
CA ARG A 870 36.69 8.84 13.55
C ARG A 870 35.65 8.44 12.49
N SER A 871 34.38 8.24 12.86
CA SER A 871 33.30 8.02 11.89
C SER A 871 32.55 9.30 11.52
N SER A 872 32.83 10.39 12.22
CA SER A 872 32.09 11.66 12.17
C SER A 872 30.57 11.48 12.38
N THR A 873 30.13 10.37 12.99
CA THR A 873 28.70 10.08 13.15
C THR A 873 28.08 11.00 14.19
N ASN A 874 26.97 11.66 13.82
CA ASN A 874 26.24 12.52 14.72
C ASN A 874 24.74 12.55 14.37
N HIS A 875 23.91 12.86 15.37
CA HIS A 875 22.47 13.05 15.24
C HIS A 875 22.04 14.17 16.19
N ASP A 876 20.90 14.83 15.94
CA ASP A 876 20.32 15.70 16.96
C ASP A 876 19.99 14.88 18.22
N HIS A 877 20.51 15.29 19.38
CA HIS A 877 20.25 14.63 20.66
C HIS A 877 18.79 14.78 21.14
N ASN A 878 18.05 15.72 20.55
CA ASN A 878 16.67 16.05 20.84
C ASN A 878 15.67 15.45 19.82
N GLN A 879 16.05 14.38 19.11
CA GLN A 879 15.12 13.59 18.29
C GLN A 879 14.73 12.26 18.97
N PRO A 880 13.58 11.65 18.63
CA PRO A 880 13.23 10.31 19.11
C PRO A 880 14.19 9.24 18.56
N ALA A 881 14.46 8.19 19.36
CA ALA A 881 15.35 7.11 18.95
C ALA A 881 14.82 6.37 17.71
N HIS A 882 15.58 6.41 16.62
CA HIS A 882 15.25 5.74 15.36
C HIS A 882 15.39 4.20 15.41
N LEU A 883 15.94 3.67 16.51
CA LEU A 883 16.02 2.25 16.83
C LEU A 883 14.88 1.90 17.79
N ARG A 884 13.76 1.45 17.21
CA ARG A 884 12.51 1.23 17.95
C ARG A 884 12.47 -0.21 18.46
N LEU A 885 11.88 -0.40 19.64
CA LEU A 885 11.60 -1.72 20.20
C LEU A 885 10.11 -2.02 20.03
N ARG A 886 9.77 -3.19 19.47
CA ARG A 886 8.38 -3.65 19.29
C ARG A 886 7.72 -3.95 20.63
N ASP A 887 8.46 -4.57 21.54
CA ASP A 887 8.17 -4.69 22.97
C ASP A 887 9.39 -4.19 23.78
N PRO A 888 9.23 -3.11 24.58
CA PRO A 888 10.32 -2.54 25.36
C PRO A 888 10.76 -3.41 26.55
N LYS A 889 10.13 -4.55 26.83
CA LYS A 889 10.49 -5.46 27.94
C LYS A 889 11.38 -6.63 27.52
N ILE A 890 11.46 -6.93 26.22
CA ILE A 890 12.28 -8.04 25.69
C ILE A 890 13.78 -7.90 26.03
N PRO A 891 14.39 -6.70 26.05
CA PRO A 891 15.79 -6.55 26.45
C PRO A 891 16.09 -7.08 27.86
N GLU A 892 15.23 -6.79 28.83
CA GLU A 892 15.41 -7.19 30.23
C GLU A 892 14.86 -8.60 30.52
N LEU A 893 13.74 -8.99 29.91
CA LEU A 893 13.09 -10.29 30.16
C LEU A 893 13.67 -11.46 29.35
N VAL A 894 14.35 -11.18 28.24
CA VAL A 894 14.81 -12.22 27.30
C VAL A 894 16.26 -12.01 26.88
N ASN A 895 16.59 -10.87 26.26
CA ASN A 895 17.90 -10.73 25.62
C ASN A 895 19.04 -10.77 26.64
N LEU A 896 18.93 -10.04 27.75
CA LEU A 896 19.89 -10.11 28.85
C LEU A 896 19.92 -11.48 29.55
N PRO A 897 18.83 -12.04 30.10
CA PRO A 897 18.90 -13.28 30.89
C PRO A 897 19.14 -14.56 30.08
N VAL A 898 18.67 -14.64 28.82
CA VAL A 898 18.76 -15.86 27.99
C VAL A 898 19.96 -15.81 27.03
N TYR A 899 20.22 -14.64 26.44
CA TYR A 899 21.27 -14.46 25.43
C TYR A 899 22.43 -13.57 25.90
N ALA A 900 22.49 -13.18 27.18
CA ALA A 900 23.53 -12.31 27.73
C ALA A 900 23.69 -10.96 27.00
N ALA A 901 22.59 -10.38 26.50
CA ALA A 901 22.53 -9.08 25.84
C ALA A 901 23.43 -8.95 24.58
N PRO A 902 23.20 -9.74 23.52
CA PRO A 902 24.00 -9.71 22.29
C PRO A 902 24.02 -8.33 21.60
N GLU A 903 22.99 -7.50 21.80
CA GLU A 903 22.90 -6.13 21.29
C GLU A 903 24.05 -5.22 21.74
N SER A 904 24.60 -5.48 22.94
CA SER A 904 25.79 -4.77 23.44
C SER A 904 27.10 -5.17 22.74
N ARG A 905 27.09 -6.24 21.92
CA ARG A 905 28.29 -6.83 21.28
C ARG A 905 28.25 -6.81 19.76
N TYR A 906 27.11 -7.13 19.13
CA TYR A 906 27.01 -7.05 17.67
C TYR A 906 26.98 -5.60 17.16
N CYS A 907 26.72 -4.63 18.05
CA CYS A 907 26.68 -3.22 17.69
C CYS A 907 28.10 -2.63 17.65
N PRO A 908 28.64 -2.28 16.46
CA PRO A 908 30.00 -1.74 16.32
C PRO A 908 30.13 -0.27 16.78
N ALA A 909 29.12 0.21 17.51
CA ALA A 909 28.91 1.61 17.83
C ALA A 909 28.37 1.84 19.26
N ARG A 910 28.34 0.78 20.10
CA ARG A 910 27.93 0.88 21.51
C ARG A 910 26.62 1.68 21.69
N VAL A 911 25.64 1.43 20.81
CA VAL A 911 24.32 2.08 20.87
C VAL A 911 23.46 1.46 21.97
N TYR A 912 23.68 0.18 22.28
CA TYR A 912 22.92 -0.57 23.29
C TYR A 912 23.80 -0.83 24.50
N GLU A 913 23.45 -0.26 25.63
CA GLU A 913 24.18 -0.41 26.89
C GLU A 913 23.22 -0.78 28.01
N TYR A 914 23.63 -1.66 28.92
CA TYR A 914 22.85 -1.97 30.11
C TYR A 914 23.42 -1.20 31.29
N THR A 915 22.55 -0.44 31.95
CA THR A 915 22.86 0.41 33.09
C THR A 915 21.98 0.00 34.28
N ALA A 916 22.52 0.05 35.50
CA ALA A 916 21.73 -0.18 36.69
C ALA A 916 20.71 0.97 36.91
N ASP A 917 19.46 0.61 37.18
CA ASP A 917 18.43 1.55 37.64
C ASP A 917 18.60 1.90 39.13
N GLU A 918 17.71 2.76 39.67
CA GLU A 918 17.71 3.16 41.09
C GLU A 918 17.57 1.99 42.08
N ASN A 919 17.10 0.82 41.61
CA ASN A 919 16.93 -0.40 42.40
C ASN A 919 18.06 -1.43 42.14
N GLY A 920 19.05 -1.10 41.29
CA GLY A 920 20.15 -1.98 40.90
C GLY A 920 19.84 -2.96 39.76
N HIS A 921 18.65 -2.93 39.16
CA HIS A 921 18.31 -3.77 38.01
C HIS A 921 18.95 -3.24 36.73
N GLN A 922 19.50 -4.16 35.92
CA GLN A 922 20.07 -3.80 34.62
C GLN A 922 18.96 -3.50 33.61
N LYS A 923 18.97 -2.28 33.07
CA LYS A 923 18.00 -1.77 32.09
C LYS A 923 18.70 -1.31 30.82
N LEU A 924 18.08 -1.53 29.66
CA LEU A 924 18.64 -1.08 28.38
C LEU A 924 18.55 0.45 28.21
N GLN A 925 19.68 1.08 27.93
CA GLN A 925 19.83 2.43 27.43
C GLN A 925 20.18 2.39 25.92
N ILE A 926 19.49 3.21 25.12
CA ILE A 926 19.70 3.34 23.67
C ILE A 926 20.34 4.69 23.36
N ASN A 927 21.65 4.68 23.10
CA ASN A 927 22.48 5.81 22.69
C ASN A 927 22.38 6.02 21.17
N ALA A 928 21.18 6.35 20.68
CA ALA A 928 20.85 6.42 19.25
C ALA A 928 21.76 7.35 18.44
N GLN A 929 22.31 8.40 19.06
CA GLN A 929 23.23 9.35 18.44
C GLN A 929 24.53 8.72 17.92
N ASN A 930 24.95 7.58 18.47
CA ASN A 930 26.15 6.86 18.03
C ASN A 930 25.94 6.03 16.75
N CYS A 931 24.71 5.91 16.24
CA CYS A 931 24.38 4.87 15.25
C CYS A 931 25.09 5.05 13.90
N LEU A 932 25.89 4.05 13.50
CA LEU A 932 26.58 4.02 12.20
C LEU A 932 25.68 3.63 11.01
N HIS A 933 24.37 3.52 11.22
CA HIS A 933 23.40 3.07 10.21
C HIS A 933 23.70 1.68 9.61
N CYS A 934 24.49 0.86 10.31
CA CYS A 934 25.00 -0.41 9.77
C CYS A 934 23.89 -1.45 9.50
N LYS A 935 22.73 -1.35 10.16
CA LYS A 935 21.58 -2.29 10.17
C LYS A 935 21.81 -3.65 10.86
N ALA A 936 22.97 -3.89 11.50
CA ALA A 936 23.25 -5.18 12.15
C ALA A 936 22.23 -5.57 13.23
N CYS A 937 21.74 -4.60 14.01
CA CYS A 937 20.77 -4.82 15.09
C CYS A 937 19.43 -5.37 14.60
N ASP A 938 18.90 -4.79 13.53
CA ASP A 938 17.66 -5.19 12.86
C ASP A 938 17.75 -6.60 12.25
N ILE A 939 18.97 -7.08 11.97
CA ILE A 939 19.23 -8.43 11.42
C ILE A 939 19.52 -9.47 12.51
N LYS A 940 20.30 -9.10 13.54
CA LYS A 940 20.91 -10.05 14.49
C LYS A 940 20.14 -10.23 15.80
N ASP A 941 19.24 -9.31 16.17
CA ASP A 941 18.41 -9.46 17.36
C ASP A 941 17.66 -10.80 17.36
N PRO A 942 17.93 -11.73 18.31
CA PRO A 942 17.35 -13.08 18.32
C PRO A 942 15.82 -13.13 18.37
N LYS A 943 15.15 -12.04 18.78
CA LYS A 943 13.69 -11.94 18.81
C LYS A 943 13.10 -11.02 17.73
N GLN A 944 13.93 -10.43 16.85
CA GLN A 944 13.51 -9.42 15.88
C GLN A 944 12.64 -8.34 16.55
N ASN A 945 13.03 -7.88 17.73
CA ASN A 945 12.35 -6.87 18.53
C ASN A 945 12.76 -5.46 18.13
N ILE A 946 14.04 -5.27 17.76
CA ILE A 946 14.58 -4.03 17.22
C ILE A 946 14.12 -3.84 15.77
N GLU A 947 13.52 -2.69 15.48
CA GLU A 947 13.25 -2.19 14.13
C GLU A 947 14.10 -0.94 13.87
N TRP A 948 14.94 -0.98 12.84
CA TRP A 948 15.68 0.20 12.38
C TRP A 948 14.78 1.05 11.46
N THR A 949 14.48 2.27 11.91
CA THR A 949 13.83 3.33 11.12
C THR A 949 14.83 4.43 10.78
N VAL A 950 14.53 5.30 9.81
CA VAL A 950 15.40 6.45 9.52
C VAL A 950 15.34 7.47 10.67
N PRO A 951 16.48 8.02 11.12
CA PRO A 951 16.51 9.24 11.93
C PRO A 951 16.13 10.46 11.08
N GLU A 952 16.24 11.65 11.66
CA GLU A 952 16.27 12.91 10.92
C GLU A 952 17.37 12.95 9.85
N GLY A 953 17.13 13.75 8.81
CA GLY A 953 17.92 13.82 7.60
C GLY A 953 19.26 14.51 7.85
N GLY A 954 20.32 14.03 7.21
CA GLY A 954 21.69 14.47 7.47
C GLY A 954 22.32 13.83 8.72
N GLY A 955 21.54 13.24 9.63
CA GLY A 955 22.04 12.44 10.74
C GLY A 955 22.68 11.12 10.28
N GLY A 956 23.68 10.66 11.01
CA GLY A 956 24.46 9.44 10.73
C GLY A 956 25.94 9.71 10.46
N PRO A 957 26.68 8.73 9.91
CA PRO A 957 28.10 8.88 9.55
C PRO A 957 28.40 9.99 8.55
N GLY A 958 29.59 10.58 8.70
CA GLY A 958 30.16 11.57 7.78
C GLY A 958 31.37 11.01 7.03
N TYR A 959 31.23 9.86 6.34
CA TYR A 959 32.37 9.19 5.70
C TYR A 959 32.86 9.92 4.44
N THR A 960 34.17 10.07 4.30
CA THR A 960 34.84 10.83 3.23
C THR A 960 35.71 9.96 2.31
N VAL A 961 36.29 8.87 2.82
CA VAL A 961 37.21 7.98 2.10
C VAL A 961 36.85 6.49 2.24
N MET A 962 35.67 6.21 2.82
CA MET A 962 35.12 4.85 2.96
C MET A 962 34.70 4.15 1.67
#